data_AF-A0A1D2W8W4-F1
#
_entry.id   AF-A0A1D2W8W4-F1
#
_cell.length_a   1.000
_cell.length_b   1.000
_cell.length_c   1.000
_cell.angle_alpha   90.00
_cell.angle_beta   90.00
_cell.angle_gamma   90.00
#
_symmetry.space_group_name_H-M   'P 1'
#
loop_
_entity.id
_entity.type
_entity.pdbx_description
1 polymer ?
#
loop_
_entity_poly.entity_id
_entity_poly.type
_entity_poly.pdbx_seq_one_letter_code
_entity_poly.pdbx_strand_id
1 'polypeptide(L)'
;MTSEKMGGSIMKRLSLLLVLIITCGALFNVNTIYATTENSQIPPNCDDTNLVLNNTTDAQSNVTIQNTTGSTQKNVTEPVNNTTVTNQSMTQNPTSSSQNSGLTLKSFSVTSVKNSTDTTGAKYKNISAIWLNAEYAANLNITKIKNTGITDIFVKCNIYSSTYQNTLKNIVSMFKNSGVRINAWVTCFLDANSKWINPAGTTYTYTVKVTKKVPVKTHYKYWYKSWYKYRGHWYYKWKYVWKTKTTYKNVTTTQKKTGLNTTYNTKVLNATTNMVKNCGIDGINLDYLRYPGTAYKYTNSSQIITSFVKSIYNSVKSINSSVAVSADLMPEGKMNAYYYGQNYTQLAKYLDFMVPLVYKGNFGYNSSTGTSSGGKNGTSWIGSSIAYIVSQSNGTPVVAGLQAYRSANNQTAIPVNELQNDINSAVKNGASGYALFRYGKITEAFFKNSAPITFTSEQIQNAAASLRAYIETNSKLPAYVTIGTTQVSIEDLLNLMVTNVLQLNNGSKTHLTFKNISSPDNPTGDLVTGSITKTEYLNIAQRIKSFIDANNAAPNYASSSLGNIQYESLVYMYSKILDFYSITSGLPNYVDVKAWTALTPVIEARPVYITSDNIINTVTDTNRINTIINALEALGLTAVNWGLGPNSHYSVLQNSTVPANALIVDIYGGACAGTIYEMGQNYYKVLVGAKKVFSVWLAPYATDITNLAWLPRSKDDDFDPPSFTGLANPDQYLLNNGYEYIYSGDLSAIINRIYQEATEPIE
;
A
#
# COMPACT_ATOMS: atom_id res chain seq x y z
N MET A 1 55.27 72.81 2.81
CA MET A 1 55.96 71.50 2.80
C MET A 1 54.89 70.48 2.41
N THR A 2 54.73 70.22 1.10
CA THR A 2 55.25 69.03 0.36
C THR A 2 54.47 67.76 0.72
N SER A 3 53.94 66.91 -0.17
CA SER A 3 53.99 66.76 -1.63
C SER A 3 53.06 65.58 -2.01
N GLU A 4 52.54 65.60 -3.25
CA GLU A 4 52.39 64.48 -4.21
C GLU A 4 51.71 63.14 -3.81
N LYS A 5 50.61 62.72 -4.47
CA LYS A 5 50.43 62.03 -5.78
C LYS A 5 50.70 60.51 -5.80
N MET A 6 49.66 59.80 -6.29
CA MET A 6 49.64 58.55 -7.09
C MET A 6 50.17 57.22 -6.52
N GLY A 7 49.34 56.17 -6.67
CA GLY A 7 49.82 54.85 -7.12
C GLY A 7 49.37 53.62 -6.31
N GLY A 8 48.56 52.76 -6.94
CA GLY A 8 48.80 51.31 -6.99
C GLY A 8 48.53 50.41 -5.76
N SER A 9 47.51 49.55 -5.91
CA SER A 9 47.63 48.08 -5.88
C SER A 9 48.36 47.36 -4.71
N ILE A 10 47.66 46.37 -4.13
CA ILE A 10 48.15 45.23 -3.31
C ILE A 10 48.41 45.54 -1.82
N MET A 11 47.37 45.37 -1.00
CA MET A 11 47.36 44.52 0.21
C MET A 11 46.09 44.78 1.02
N LYS A 12 44.99 44.08 0.68
CA LYS A 12 43.87 43.81 1.61
C LYS A 12 43.36 42.38 1.38
N ARG A 13 44.28 41.41 1.54
CA ARG A 13 43.97 40.03 1.92
C ARG A 13 44.78 39.79 3.18
N LEU A 14 44.16 39.85 4.37
CA LEU A 14 44.63 39.34 5.68
C LEU A 14 44.10 40.13 6.91
N SER A 15 42.88 40.69 6.87
CA SER A 15 42.26 41.23 8.10
C SER A 15 40.74 41.03 8.16
N LEU A 16 40.24 39.95 7.56
CA LEU A 16 38.85 39.51 7.70
C LEU A 16 38.76 37.99 7.97
N LEU A 17 39.79 37.43 8.64
CA LEU A 17 39.89 36.00 8.95
C LEU A 17 40.02 35.69 10.46
N LEU A 18 39.78 36.65 11.35
CA LEU A 18 39.92 36.43 12.81
C LEU A 18 38.76 36.98 13.66
N VAL A 19 37.56 37.10 13.09
CA VAL A 19 36.30 37.33 13.83
C VAL A 19 35.19 36.38 13.35
N LEU A 20 35.56 35.25 12.72
CA LEU A 20 34.64 34.20 12.26
C LEU A 20 34.95 32.82 12.86
N ILE A 21 35.49 32.82 14.08
CA ILE A 21 35.67 31.64 14.93
C ILE A 21 35.28 32.13 16.33
N ILE A 22 34.40 31.39 17.02
CA ILE A 22 33.69 31.75 18.26
C ILE A 22 32.29 32.36 18.01
N THR A 23 31.39 31.54 17.45
CA THR A 23 29.97 31.40 17.85
C THR A 23 29.42 30.16 17.14
N CYS A 24 29.99 28.99 17.48
CA CYS A 24 29.37 27.70 17.22
C CYS A 24 28.32 27.45 18.31
N GLY A 25 27.06 27.27 17.92
CA GLY A 25 26.00 26.85 18.84
C GLY A 25 24.61 26.90 18.22
N ALA A 26 24.23 25.79 17.59
CA ALA A 26 22.88 25.40 17.19
C ALA A 26 22.13 26.32 16.20
N LEU A 27 21.91 25.81 14.98
CA LEU A 27 20.66 25.90 14.18
C LEU A 27 20.93 25.27 12.81
N PHE A 28 20.56 24.00 12.63
CA PHE A 28 20.52 23.38 11.32
C PHE A 28 19.25 23.87 10.60
N ASN A 29 19.45 24.62 9.51
CA ASN A 29 18.40 25.15 8.64
C ASN A 29 17.73 24.04 7.80
N VAL A 30 16.41 23.92 7.92
CA VAL A 30 15.53 23.25 6.96
C VAL A 30 15.18 24.26 5.86
N ASN A 31 15.91 24.22 4.74
CA ASN A 31 15.47 24.89 3.52
C ASN A 31 14.39 24.03 2.84
N THR A 32 13.12 24.36 3.11
CA THR A 32 11.98 23.87 2.32
C THR A 32 11.89 24.71 1.05
N ILE A 33 12.37 24.17 -0.06
CA ILE A 33 12.14 24.76 -1.38
C ILE A 33 10.72 24.39 -1.79
N TYR A 34 9.80 25.34 -1.68
CA TYR A 34 8.46 25.22 -2.26
C TYR A 34 8.58 25.28 -3.79
N ALA A 35 7.70 24.56 -4.49
CA ALA A 35 7.58 24.67 -5.94
C ALA A 35 7.15 26.10 -6.32
N THR A 36 8.12 26.97 -6.55
CA THR A 36 7.96 28.21 -7.30
C THR A 36 8.44 27.94 -8.72
N THR A 37 7.53 28.05 -9.69
CA THR A 37 7.93 28.19 -11.09
C THR A 37 8.19 29.66 -11.35
N GLU A 38 9.41 30.01 -11.76
CA GLU A 38 9.67 31.18 -12.60
C GLU A 38 9.01 30.93 -13.98
N ASN A 39 7.68 31.00 -14.04
CA ASN A 39 6.93 31.45 -15.21
C ASN A 39 5.45 31.65 -14.84
N SER A 40 5.21 32.63 -13.97
CA SER A 40 3.87 33.21 -13.82
C SER A 40 3.58 34.10 -15.03
N GLN A 41 3.22 33.48 -16.16
CA GLN A 41 2.48 34.18 -17.20
C GLN A 41 1.11 33.51 -17.35
N ILE A 42 0.08 34.30 -17.10
CA ILE A 42 -1.30 34.01 -17.45
C ILE A 42 -1.32 33.59 -18.92
N PRO A 43 -1.72 32.37 -19.30
CA PRO A 43 -1.98 32.07 -20.70
C PRO A 43 -3.15 32.97 -21.15
N PRO A 44 -3.06 33.64 -22.31
CA PRO A 44 -4.13 34.46 -22.80
C PRO A 44 -5.35 33.58 -23.14
N ASN A 45 -6.49 33.99 -22.58
CA ASN A 45 -7.86 33.73 -22.97
C ASN A 45 -8.30 32.27 -23.19
N CYS A 46 -9.12 31.77 -22.26
CA CYS A 46 -10.09 30.72 -22.52
C CYS A 46 -11.43 31.21 -21.97
N ASP A 47 -11.97 32.26 -22.57
CA ASP A 47 -13.38 32.62 -22.42
C ASP A 47 -14.16 32.12 -23.65
N ASP A 48 -15.30 31.49 -23.33
CA ASP A 48 -16.56 31.39 -24.05
C ASP A 48 -16.57 31.24 -25.59
N THR A 49 -17.13 30.10 -26.01
CA THR A 49 -18.16 30.15 -27.06
C THR A 49 -19.49 29.71 -26.45
N ASN A 50 -20.45 30.62 -26.51
CA ASN A 50 -21.84 30.44 -26.12
C ASN A 50 -22.44 29.18 -26.77
N LEU A 51 -22.96 28.27 -25.94
CA LEU A 51 -24.03 27.37 -26.38
C LEU A 51 -25.35 28.12 -26.25
N VAL A 52 -25.65 28.93 -27.27
CA VAL A 52 -27.02 29.39 -27.52
C VAL A 52 -27.82 28.18 -28.05
N LEU A 53 -28.75 27.72 -27.23
CA LEU A 53 -29.86 26.85 -27.67
C LEU A 53 -30.74 27.66 -28.62
N ASN A 54 -30.57 27.46 -29.92
CA ASN A 54 -31.56 27.86 -30.91
C ASN A 54 -32.50 26.67 -31.14
N ASN A 55 -33.73 26.81 -30.65
CA ASN A 55 -34.87 26.07 -31.16
C ASN A 55 -35.09 26.46 -32.63
N THR A 56 -35.11 25.49 -33.54
CA THR A 56 -35.80 25.66 -34.82
C THR A 56 -36.46 24.35 -35.22
N THR A 57 -37.72 24.50 -35.56
CA THR A 57 -38.75 23.56 -35.98
C THR A 57 -38.41 22.70 -37.19
N ASP A 58 -38.94 21.48 -37.17
CA ASP A 58 -39.31 20.57 -38.26
C ASP A 58 -38.91 20.92 -39.71
N ALA A 59 -38.24 19.96 -40.35
CA ALA A 59 -38.68 19.45 -41.66
C ALA A 59 -38.07 18.05 -41.92
N GLN A 60 -38.96 17.13 -42.29
CA GLN A 60 -38.72 15.76 -42.74
C GLN A 60 -37.67 15.67 -43.85
N SER A 61 -36.91 14.56 -43.89
CA SER A 61 -36.69 13.75 -45.11
C SER A 61 -35.98 12.43 -44.80
N ASN A 62 -36.65 11.35 -45.21
CA ASN A 62 -36.27 9.95 -45.11
C ASN A 62 -34.95 9.62 -45.83
N VAL A 63 -34.09 8.80 -45.23
CA VAL A 63 -33.41 7.70 -45.95
C VAL A 63 -33.25 6.49 -45.03
N THR A 64 -33.87 5.40 -45.47
CA THR A 64 -33.89 4.05 -44.92
C THR A 64 -32.53 3.35 -45.06
N ILE A 65 -32.04 2.68 -44.02
CA ILE A 65 -31.22 1.46 -44.19
C ILE A 65 -31.73 0.40 -43.21
N GLN A 66 -32.07 -0.75 -43.78
CA GLN A 66 -32.77 -1.85 -43.16
C GLN A 66 -31.88 -2.71 -42.25
N ASN A 67 -32.50 -3.18 -41.16
CA ASN A 67 -32.11 -4.38 -40.43
C ASN A 67 -32.41 -5.63 -41.26
N THR A 68 -31.55 -6.65 -41.13
CA THR A 68 -31.96 -8.04 -41.35
C THR A 68 -31.70 -8.86 -40.09
N THR A 69 -32.69 -9.69 -39.82
CA THR A 69 -33.09 -10.34 -38.58
C THR A 69 -32.36 -11.66 -38.32
N GLY A 70 -32.32 -12.08 -37.06
CA GLY A 70 -32.02 -13.44 -36.64
C GLY A 70 -32.47 -13.65 -35.19
N SER A 71 -33.73 -14.04 -35.02
CA SER A 71 -34.48 -14.20 -33.78
C SER A 71 -34.18 -15.51 -33.04
N THR A 72 -34.16 -15.45 -31.70
CA THR A 72 -34.87 -16.40 -30.82
C THR A 72 -35.08 -15.77 -29.43
N GLN A 73 -36.34 -15.68 -29.01
CA GLN A 73 -36.81 -15.21 -27.70
C GLN A 73 -36.65 -16.28 -26.61
N LYS A 74 -36.42 -15.84 -25.37
CA LYS A 74 -37.21 -16.28 -24.21
C LYS A 74 -37.27 -15.19 -23.14
N ASN A 75 -38.51 -14.83 -22.79
CA ASN A 75 -38.93 -13.85 -21.78
C ASN A 75 -38.44 -14.18 -20.37
N VAL A 76 -38.10 -13.16 -19.57
CA VAL A 76 -38.69 -12.91 -18.23
C VAL A 76 -38.72 -11.40 -17.97
N THR A 77 -39.86 -10.95 -17.45
CA THR A 77 -40.37 -9.60 -17.21
C THR A 77 -39.82 -8.96 -15.94
N GLU A 78 -39.47 -7.67 -15.95
CA GLU A 78 -39.43 -6.78 -14.76
C GLU A 78 -39.72 -5.32 -15.23
N PRO A 79 -40.45 -4.48 -14.47
CA PRO A 79 -41.08 -3.26 -14.97
C PRO A 79 -40.16 -2.02 -14.94
N VAL A 80 -40.26 -1.21 -16.00
CA VAL A 80 -39.62 0.11 -16.13
C VAL A 80 -40.60 1.18 -15.62
N ASN A 81 -40.25 1.86 -14.54
CA ASN A 81 -40.94 3.08 -14.11
C ASN A 81 -40.14 4.32 -14.58
N ASN A 82 -40.67 4.97 -15.61
CA ASN A 82 -40.29 6.32 -16.04
C ASN A 82 -40.69 7.35 -14.96
N THR A 83 -39.76 8.22 -14.58
CA THR A 83 -40.10 9.44 -13.84
C THR A 83 -39.63 10.67 -14.60
N THR A 84 -40.62 11.38 -15.11
CA THR A 84 -40.59 12.70 -15.74
C THR A 84 -40.04 13.76 -14.77
N VAL A 85 -39.10 14.59 -15.21
CA VAL A 85 -38.62 15.77 -14.45
C VAL A 85 -39.36 17.01 -14.94
N THR A 86 -40.16 17.60 -14.05
CA THR A 86 -40.82 18.89 -14.25
C THR A 86 -39.86 20.01 -13.84
N ASN A 87 -39.45 20.85 -14.78
CA ASN A 87 -38.70 22.08 -14.50
C ASN A 87 -39.68 23.20 -14.12
N GLN A 88 -39.59 23.73 -12.89
CA GLN A 88 -40.11 25.05 -12.57
C GLN A 88 -38.95 26.04 -12.42
N SER A 89 -38.91 26.98 -13.35
CA SER A 89 -38.06 28.17 -13.33
C SER A 89 -38.67 29.23 -12.40
N MET A 90 -37.86 29.83 -11.54
CA MET A 90 -38.13 31.18 -11.02
C MET A 90 -36.83 31.99 -10.95
N THR A 91 -36.76 32.98 -11.82
CA THR A 91 -35.85 34.14 -11.85
C THR A 91 -36.10 35.08 -10.67
N GLN A 92 -35.05 35.66 -10.05
CA GLN A 92 -35.02 37.07 -9.63
C GLN A 92 -33.57 37.60 -9.50
N ASN A 93 -33.40 38.85 -9.93
CA ASN A 93 -32.19 39.70 -9.90
C ASN A 93 -32.05 40.45 -8.56
N PRO A 94 -30.92 41.15 -8.30
CA PRO A 94 -30.42 41.42 -6.96
C PRO A 94 -30.84 42.79 -6.39
N THR A 95 -31.04 42.87 -5.08
CA THR A 95 -30.98 44.13 -4.32
C THR A 95 -30.32 43.91 -2.96
N SER A 96 -29.40 44.82 -2.66
CA SER A 96 -28.60 44.93 -1.44
C SER A 96 -29.40 45.49 -0.25
N SER A 97 -29.37 44.81 0.89
CA SER A 97 -29.36 45.47 2.21
C SER A 97 -28.95 44.48 3.30
N SER A 98 -27.95 44.89 4.09
CA SER A 98 -27.57 44.36 5.40
C SER A 98 -28.80 44.10 6.28
N GLN A 99 -28.90 42.90 6.88
CA GLN A 99 -29.26 42.71 8.29
C GLN A 99 -28.86 41.31 8.79
N ASN A 100 -28.19 41.34 9.95
CA ASN A 100 -27.89 40.21 10.82
C ASN A 100 -29.20 39.48 11.20
N SER A 101 -29.31 38.20 10.87
CA SER A 101 -30.26 37.30 11.54
C SER A 101 -29.70 35.88 11.54
N GLY A 102 -29.58 35.31 12.74
CA GLY A 102 -29.07 33.97 12.96
C GLY A 102 -29.91 32.93 12.24
N LEU A 103 -29.29 32.23 11.30
CA LEU A 103 -29.86 31.09 10.61
C LEU A 103 -29.33 29.81 11.25
N THR A 104 -30.17 29.19 12.07
CA THR A 104 -30.02 27.82 12.55
C THR A 104 -30.02 26.89 11.34
N LEU A 105 -28.85 26.34 11.00
CA LEU A 105 -28.69 25.36 9.94
C LEU A 105 -29.37 24.05 10.34
N LYS A 106 -30.50 23.73 9.68
CA LYS A 106 -31.04 22.38 9.64
C LYS A 106 -30.01 21.47 8.97
N SER A 107 -29.57 20.46 9.71
CA SER A 107 -28.70 19.38 9.26
C SER A 107 -29.34 18.62 8.10
N PHE A 108 -28.63 18.52 6.99
CA PHE A 108 -28.98 17.58 5.91
C PHE A 108 -28.50 16.19 6.31
N SER A 109 -29.45 15.30 6.60
CA SER A 109 -29.22 13.86 6.70
C SER A 109 -28.88 13.32 5.31
N VAL A 110 -27.69 12.75 5.15
CA VAL A 110 -27.30 12.01 3.94
C VAL A 110 -28.20 10.78 3.84
N THR A 111 -29.06 10.76 2.84
CA THR A 111 -29.95 9.62 2.56
C THR A 111 -29.10 8.43 2.09
N SER A 112 -29.19 7.31 2.80
CA SER A 112 -28.54 6.05 2.46
C SER A 112 -29.11 5.48 1.16
N VAL A 113 -28.25 5.31 0.16
CA VAL A 113 -28.59 4.54 -1.05
C VAL A 113 -28.31 3.06 -0.76
N LYS A 114 -29.30 2.22 -1.07
CA LYS A 114 -29.33 0.77 -0.85
C LYS A 114 -28.05 0.05 -1.28
N ASN A 115 -27.69 -0.95 -0.48
CA ASN A 115 -26.65 -1.95 -0.73
C ASN A 115 -26.78 -2.57 -2.14
N SER A 116 -25.74 -2.39 -2.94
CA SER A 116 -25.44 -3.19 -4.12
C SER A 116 -24.08 -3.83 -3.89
N THR A 117 -24.07 -5.13 -3.68
CA THR A 117 -22.88 -5.98 -3.71
C THR A 117 -22.33 -5.99 -5.14
N ASP A 118 -21.32 -5.15 -5.43
CA ASP A 118 -20.27 -5.53 -6.39
C ASP A 118 -18.96 -4.71 -6.30
N THR A 119 -17.91 -5.45 -6.62
CA THR A 119 -16.46 -5.27 -6.74
C THR A 119 -15.82 -3.87 -6.90
N THR A 120 -14.74 -3.65 -6.13
CA THR A 120 -13.65 -2.63 -6.24
C THR A 120 -13.97 -1.13 -6.21
N GLY A 121 -15.14 -0.65 -6.65
CA GLY A 121 -15.46 0.79 -6.70
C GLY A 121 -15.88 1.44 -5.37
N ALA A 122 -16.07 0.67 -4.30
CA ALA A 122 -16.59 1.16 -3.02
C ALA A 122 -15.52 1.53 -1.97
N LYS A 123 -14.28 1.05 -2.09
CA LYS A 123 -13.28 1.06 -0.99
C LYS A 123 -12.68 2.43 -0.66
N TYR A 124 -12.73 3.39 -1.58
CA TYR A 124 -12.10 4.72 -1.45
C TYR A 124 -13.08 5.88 -1.70
N LYS A 125 -14.37 5.65 -1.44
CA LYS A 125 -15.38 6.70 -1.35
C LYS A 125 -15.40 7.27 0.08
N ASN A 126 -15.55 8.60 0.21
CA ASN A 126 -15.55 9.36 1.46
C ASN A 126 -14.20 9.44 2.19
N ILE A 127 -13.10 9.62 1.46
CA ILE A 127 -11.77 9.85 2.06
C ILE A 127 -11.73 11.21 2.75
N SER A 128 -11.27 11.24 4.00
CA SER A 128 -10.92 12.44 4.75
C SER A 128 -9.50 12.29 5.25
N ALA A 129 -8.53 12.83 4.51
CA ALA A 129 -7.12 12.59 4.76
C ALA A 129 -6.38 13.81 5.31
N ILE A 130 -5.25 13.57 5.95
CA ILE A 130 -4.28 14.62 6.32
C ILE A 130 -2.87 14.23 5.87
N TRP A 131 -2.12 15.17 5.30
CA TRP A 131 -0.67 14.99 5.16
C TRP A 131 0.02 15.29 6.49
N LEU A 132 0.94 14.41 6.86
CA LEU A 132 1.71 14.47 8.08
C LEU A 132 3.21 14.46 7.75
N ASN A 133 3.91 15.55 8.06
CA ASN A 133 5.37 15.50 8.07
C ASN A 133 5.86 14.64 9.25
N ALA A 134 6.96 13.91 9.04
CA ALA A 134 7.58 13.08 10.06
C ALA A 134 7.92 13.86 11.35
N GLU A 135 8.23 15.16 11.25
CA GLU A 135 8.53 16.03 12.40
C GLU A 135 7.35 16.22 13.37
N TYR A 136 6.10 16.12 12.88
CA TYR A 136 4.91 16.27 13.72
C TYR A 136 4.42 14.92 14.28
N ALA A 137 5.02 13.80 13.87
CA ALA A 137 4.61 12.47 14.30
C ALA A 137 4.66 12.29 15.82
N ALA A 138 5.67 12.86 16.48
CA ALA A 138 5.84 12.76 17.93
C ALA A 138 4.77 13.54 18.72
N ASN A 139 4.14 14.55 18.11
CA ASN A 139 3.19 15.46 18.77
C ASN A 139 1.77 15.35 18.20
N LEU A 140 1.44 14.21 17.60
CA LEU A 140 0.10 13.92 17.11
C LEU A 140 -0.89 13.84 18.28
N ASN A 141 -1.99 14.60 18.21
CA ASN A 141 -3.10 14.40 19.11
C ASN A 141 -3.99 13.28 18.52
N ILE A 142 -3.70 12.05 18.93
CA ILE A 142 -4.31 10.84 18.40
C ILE A 142 -5.82 10.83 18.66
N THR A 143 -6.25 11.11 19.90
CA THR A 143 -7.65 11.14 20.31
C THR A 143 -8.46 12.10 19.46
N LYS A 144 -7.89 13.29 19.21
CA LYS A 144 -8.50 14.30 18.33
C LYS A 144 -8.68 13.75 16.92
N ILE A 145 -7.64 13.17 16.30
CA ILE A 145 -7.75 12.63 14.94
C ILE A 145 -8.80 11.51 14.87
N LYS A 146 -8.76 10.55 15.80
CA LYS A 146 -9.71 9.42 15.85
C LYS A 146 -11.17 9.86 15.98
N ASN A 147 -11.43 11.01 16.60
CA ASN A 147 -12.78 11.55 16.81
C ASN A 147 -13.27 12.50 15.70
N THR A 148 -12.48 12.76 14.66
CA THR A 148 -12.75 13.85 13.68
C THR A 148 -13.17 13.38 12.30
N GLY A 149 -13.42 12.07 12.13
CA GLY A 149 -13.81 11.50 10.83
C GLY A 149 -12.67 11.46 9.81
N ILE A 150 -11.42 11.71 10.22
CA ILE A 150 -10.25 11.46 9.41
C ILE A 150 -10.12 9.95 9.18
N THR A 151 -10.09 9.55 7.92
CA THR A 151 -10.01 8.15 7.47
C THR A 151 -8.59 7.76 7.08
N ASP A 152 -7.74 8.73 6.72
CA ASP A 152 -6.41 8.46 6.15
C ASP A 152 -5.35 9.46 6.65
N ILE A 153 -4.15 8.96 6.88
CA ILE A 153 -2.97 9.80 7.19
C ILE A 153 -1.87 9.49 6.18
N PHE A 154 -1.40 10.52 5.48
CA PHE A 154 -0.31 10.42 4.50
C PHE A 154 0.99 10.84 5.18
N VAL A 155 1.78 9.86 5.64
CA VAL A 155 2.97 10.05 6.48
C VAL A 155 4.21 10.24 5.62
N LYS A 156 4.88 11.39 5.72
CA LYS A 156 6.07 11.69 4.89
C LYS A 156 7.16 10.65 5.13
N CYS A 157 7.60 10.03 4.04
CA CYS A 157 8.67 9.06 4.03
C CYS A 157 9.88 9.61 3.29
N ASN A 158 10.97 9.85 4.03
CA ASN A 158 12.24 10.20 3.43
C ASN A 158 13.02 8.93 3.09
N ILE A 159 12.91 8.44 1.85
CA ILE A 159 13.60 7.22 1.36
C ILE A 159 15.14 7.33 1.33
N TYR A 160 15.70 8.50 1.69
CA TYR A 160 17.14 8.71 1.87
C TYR A 160 17.60 8.51 3.32
N SER A 161 16.66 8.43 4.26
CA SER A 161 16.92 8.12 5.66
C SER A 161 16.59 6.66 5.95
N SER A 162 17.25 6.04 6.92
CA SER A 162 16.81 4.75 7.49
C SER A 162 15.65 4.92 8.49
N THR A 163 15.39 6.14 8.96
CA THR A 163 14.47 6.40 10.08
C THR A 163 12.99 6.36 9.71
N TYR A 164 12.62 6.51 8.43
CA TYR A 164 11.21 6.60 8.03
C TYR A 164 10.43 5.32 8.35
N GLN A 165 11.09 4.15 8.35
CA GLN A 165 10.45 2.87 8.67
C GLN A 165 9.99 2.83 10.14
N ASN A 166 10.83 3.32 11.05
CA ASN A 166 10.48 3.40 12.47
C ASN A 166 9.35 4.42 12.68
N THR A 167 9.41 5.58 12.01
CA THR A 167 8.32 6.56 12.06
C THR A 167 7.00 5.97 11.55
N LEU A 168 7.02 5.24 10.42
CA LEU A 168 5.84 4.57 9.88
C LEU A 168 5.30 3.52 10.86
N LYS A 169 6.14 2.61 11.33
CA LYS A 169 5.75 1.56 12.30
C LYS A 169 5.13 2.14 13.56
N ASN A 170 5.70 3.23 14.08
CA ASN A 170 5.17 3.91 15.26
C ASN A 170 3.80 4.53 14.99
N ILE A 171 3.59 5.17 13.84
CA ILE A 171 2.28 5.75 13.52
C ILE A 171 1.25 4.64 13.26
N VAL A 172 1.64 3.57 12.56
CA VAL A 172 0.79 2.39 12.36
C VAL A 172 0.34 1.81 13.69
N SER A 173 1.24 1.67 14.68
CA SER A 173 0.86 1.16 16.00
C SER A 173 -0.07 2.12 16.76
N MET A 174 0.15 3.43 16.67
CA MET A 174 -0.72 4.46 17.31
C MET A 174 -2.17 4.43 16.80
N PHE A 175 -2.37 4.09 15.52
CA PHE A 175 -3.69 4.04 14.87
C PHE A 175 -4.20 2.61 14.66
N LYS A 176 -3.53 1.59 15.22
CA LYS A 176 -3.99 0.20 15.16
C LYS A 176 -5.43 0.10 15.65
N ASN A 177 -6.25 -0.64 14.90
CA ASN A 177 -7.69 -0.85 15.11
C ASN A 177 -8.56 0.42 15.09
N SER A 178 -8.03 1.61 14.88
CA SER A 178 -8.83 2.86 14.94
C SER A 178 -9.66 3.15 13.69
N GLY A 179 -9.54 2.32 12.66
CA GLY A 179 -10.14 2.56 11.34
C GLY A 179 -9.46 3.65 10.50
N VAL A 180 -8.45 4.34 11.05
CA VAL A 180 -7.64 5.30 10.31
C VAL A 180 -6.54 4.57 9.54
N ARG A 181 -6.55 4.70 8.21
CA ARG A 181 -5.58 4.09 7.30
C ARG A 181 -4.30 4.89 7.24
N ILE A 182 -3.16 4.22 7.37
CA ILE A 182 -1.84 4.84 7.32
C ILE A 182 -1.20 4.60 5.96
N ASN A 183 -1.02 5.68 5.19
CA ASN A 183 -0.40 5.62 3.87
C ASN A 183 1.00 6.24 3.92
N ALA A 184 1.99 5.55 3.37
CA ALA A 184 3.34 6.11 3.24
C ALA A 184 3.37 7.14 2.09
N TRP A 185 3.69 8.38 2.42
CA TRP A 185 3.81 9.50 1.48
C TRP A 185 5.25 9.59 0.94
N VAL A 186 5.47 9.06 -0.27
CA VAL A 186 6.78 8.80 -0.85
C VAL A 186 7.14 9.82 -1.92
N THR A 187 8.25 10.52 -1.74
CA THR A 187 8.83 11.37 -2.80
C THR A 187 9.43 10.51 -3.91
N CYS A 188 8.91 10.66 -5.13
CA CYS A 188 9.39 9.94 -6.30
C CYS A 188 10.60 10.63 -6.92
N PHE A 189 10.45 11.73 -7.66
CA PHE A 189 11.52 12.25 -8.54
C PHE A 189 12.24 13.50 -8.02
N LEU A 190 12.52 13.53 -6.71
CA LEU A 190 13.45 14.50 -6.10
C LEU A 190 14.53 13.77 -5.30
N ASP A 191 15.77 14.25 -5.40
CA ASP A 191 16.88 13.80 -4.58
C ASP A 191 16.80 14.31 -3.12
N ALA A 192 17.73 13.87 -2.27
CA ALA A 192 17.80 14.29 -0.86
C ALA A 192 18.00 15.81 -0.69
N ASN A 193 18.48 16.50 -1.73
CA ASN A 193 18.70 17.95 -1.76
C ASN A 193 17.58 18.69 -2.50
N SER A 194 16.43 18.03 -2.72
CA SER A 194 15.29 18.57 -3.47
C SER A 194 15.60 18.93 -4.93
N LYS A 195 16.60 18.28 -5.55
CA LYS A 195 16.86 18.44 -6.99
C LYS A 195 16.07 17.42 -7.79
N TRP A 196 15.55 17.87 -8.93
CA TRP A 196 14.79 17.03 -9.84
C TRP A 196 15.62 15.89 -10.43
N ILE A 197 15.07 14.69 -10.35
CA ILE A 197 15.59 13.52 -11.01
C ILE A 197 14.74 13.30 -12.26
N ASN A 198 15.36 13.05 -13.40
CA ASN A 198 14.63 12.78 -14.63
C ASN A 198 13.91 11.42 -14.54
N PRO A 199 12.56 11.36 -14.64
CA PRO A 199 11.82 10.10 -14.63
C PRO A 199 12.24 9.11 -15.73
N ALA A 200 12.73 9.63 -16.87
CA ALA A 200 13.26 8.82 -17.98
C ALA A 200 14.62 8.18 -17.68
N GLY A 201 15.23 8.49 -16.54
CA GLY A 201 16.60 8.12 -16.20
C GLY A 201 17.61 9.21 -16.58
N THR A 202 18.82 9.08 -16.04
CA THR A 202 19.94 9.96 -16.38
C THR A 202 20.76 9.37 -17.50
N THR A 203 21.01 10.19 -18.52
CA THR A 203 21.88 9.86 -19.63
C THR A 203 23.33 9.82 -19.16
N TYR A 204 24.03 8.71 -19.37
CA TYR A 204 25.47 8.61 -19.12
C TYR A 204 26.21 8.18 -20.38
N THR A 205 27.41 8.72 -20.56
CA THR A 205 28.28 8.34 -21.68
C THR A 205 29.30 7.32 -21.22
N TYR A 206 29.42 6.21 -21.94
CA TYR A 206 30.46 5.21 -21.73
C TYR A 206 31.21 4.95 -23.04
N THR A 207 32.39 4.37 -22.92
CA THR A 207 33.28 4.21 -24.05
C THR A 207 33.39 2.74 -24.42
N VAL A 208 33.12 2.40 -25.67
CA VAL A 208 33.28 1.04 -26.20
C VAL A 208 34.38 0.98 -27.24
N LYS A 209 35.17 -0.09 -27.20
CA LYS A 209 36.11 -0.42 -28.27
C LYS A 209 35.35 -1.14 -29.37
N VAL A 210 35.36 -0.58 -30.57
CA VAL A 210 34.74 -1.18 -31.75
C VAL A 210 35.79 -1.40 -32.84
N THR A 211 35.65 -2.48 -33.59
CA THR A 211 36.55 -2.78 -34.70
C THR A 211 36.05 -2.10 -35.98
N LYS A 212 36.90 -1.29 -36.61
CA LYS A 212 36.64 -0.67 -37.91
C LYS A 212 37.67 -1.12 -38.94
N LYS A 213 37.24 -1.45 -40.16
CA LYS A 213 38.13 -1.69 -41.29
C LYS A 213 38.63 -0.36 -41.86
N VAL A 214 39.94 -0.17 -41.94
CA VAL A 214 40.57 0.99 -42.57
C VAL A 214 41.46 0.57 -43.74
N PRO A 215 41.44 1.31 -44.86
CA PRO A 215 42.31 1.03 -46.00
C PRO A 215 43.76 1.42 -45.69
N VAL A 216 44.70 0.58 -46.08
CA VAL A 216 46.13 0.80 -46.01
C VAL A 216 46.69 0.69 -47.41
N LYS A 217 47.38 1.73 -47.86
CA LYS A 217 48.07 1.74 -49.15
C LYS A 217 49.52 1.32 -48.94
N THR A 218 49.93 0.22 -49.57
CA THR A 218 51.31 -0.23 -49.58
C THR A 218 51.89 -0.06 -50.97
N HIS A 219 53.07 0.56 -51.05
CA HIS A 219 53.81 0.74 -52.30
C HIS A 219 54.77 -0.42 -52.49
N TYR A 220 54.83 -0.97 -53.70
CA TYR A 220 55.77 -2.04 -54.03
C TYR A 220 56.39 -1.79 -55.40
N LYS A 221 57.62 -2.27 -55.58
CA LYS A 221 58.32 -2.22 -56.86
C LYS A 221 57.76 -3.30 -57.77
N TYR A 222 57.16 -2.90 -58.89
CA TYR A 222 56.75 -3.81 -59.94
C TYR A 222 57.82 -3.81 -61.03
N TRP A 223 58.54 -4.92 -61.13
CA TRP A 223 59.65 -5.10 -62.06
C TRP A 223 59.14 -5.56 -63.43
N TYR A 224 59.69 -5.00 -64.49
CA TYR A 224 59.40 -5.39 -65.87
C TYR A 224 60.65 -5.34 -66.74
N LYS A 225 60.66 -6.13 -67.79
CA LYS A 225 61.76 -6.15 -68.77
C LYS A 225 61.57 -5.00 -69.75
N SER A 226 62.52 -4.07 -69.76
CA SER A 226 62.60 -2.99 -70.76
C SER A 226 63.54 -3.46 -71.86
N TRP A 227 62.98 -3.75 -73.02
CA TRP A 227 63.69 -4.27 -74.18
C TRP A 227 64.27 -3.13 -75.01
N TYR A 228 65.47 -3.32 -75.53
CA TYR A 228 66.11 -2.40 -76.48
C TYR A 228 66.92 -3.18 -77.50
N LYS A 229 67.07 -2.61 -78.69
CA LYS A 229 67.75 -3.26 -79.82
C LYS A 229 69.14 -2.65 -79.98
N TYR A 230 70.17 -3.49 -79.97
CA TYR A 230 71.56 -3.06 -80.17
C TYR A 230 72.21 -4.01 -81.18
N ARG A 231 72.77 -3.45 -82.27
CA ARG A 231 73.38 -4.21 -83.37
C ARG A 231 72.51 -5.37 -83.89
N GLY A 232 71.22 -5.11 -84.11
CA GLY A 232 70.29 -6.10 -84.66
C GLY A 232 69.70 -7.11 -83.66
N HIS A 233 70.32 -7.31 -82.49
CA HIS A 233 69.86 -8.23 -81.46
C HIS A 233 69.08 -7.52 -80.33
N TRP A 234 68.09 -8.22 -79.75
CA TRP A 234 67.28 -7.72 -78.64
C TRP A 234 67.92 -8.06 -77.30
N TYR A 235 68.11 -7.04 -76.48
CA TYR A 235 68.54 -7.16 -75.10
C TYR A 235 67.45 -6.59 -74.19
N TYR A 236 67.39 -7.03 -72.94
CA TYR A 236 66.55 -6.40 -71.93
C TYR A 236 67.35 -6.01 -70.71
N LYS A 237 66.87 -4.97 -70.05
CA LYS A 237 67.25 -4.65 -68.67
C LYS A 237 66.03 -4.62 -67.78
N TRP A 238 66.20 -5.03 -66.54
CA TRP A 238 65.15 -4.89 -65.53
C TRP A 238 64.98 -3.42 -65.17
N LYS A 239 63.76 -2.91 -65.32
CA LYS A 239 63.33 -1.63 -64.77
C LYS A 239 62.20 -1.89 -63.78
N TYR A 240 61.93 -0.94 -62.90
CA TYR A 240 60.76 -1.00 -62.03
C TYR A 240 59.94 0.27 -62.13
N VAL A 241 58.65 0.15 -61.85
CA VAL A 241 57.74 1.25 -61.52
C VAL A 241 57.16 1.00 -60.14
N TRP A 242 56.85 2.07 -59.42
CA TRP A 242 56.12 1.97 -58.16
C TRP A 242 54.64 1.72 -58.46
N LYS A 243 54.08 0.65 -57.89
CA LYS A 243 52.64 0.40 -57.89
C LYS A 243 52.11 0.42 -56.47
N THR A 244 50.83 0.77 -56.32
CA THR A 244 50.14 0.85 -55.01
C THR A 244 49.09 -0.25 -54.93
N LYS A 245 49.08 -1.02 -53.84
CA LYS A 245 48.02 -1.95 -53.50
C LYS A 245 47.31 -1.46 -52.25
N THR A 246 45.97 -1.44 -52.27
CA THR A 246 45.17 -1.17 -51.08
C THR A 246 44.80 -2.48 -50.40
N THR A 247 45.17 -2.63 -49.14
CA THR A 247 44.72 -3.71 -48.27
C THR A 247 43.88 -3.12 -47.14
N TYR A 248 43.11 -3.93 -46.42
CA TYR A 248 42.31 -3.46 -45.28
C TYR A 248 42.88 -4.06 -44.00
N LYS A 249 43.09 -3.21 -43.00
CA LYS A 249 43.39 -3.68 -41.64
C LYS A 249 42.24 -3.34 -40.70
N ASN A 250 41.98 -4.24 -39.78
CA ASN A 250 41.08 -3.98 -38.66
C ASN A 250 41.84 -3.09 -37.66
N VAL A 251 41.29 -1.92 -37.36
CA VAL A 251 41.75 -1.07 -36.27
C VAL A 251 40.67 -0.99 -35.21
N THR A 252 41.07 -1.15 -33.96
CA THR A 252 40.18 -0.92 -32.82
C THR A 252 40.09 0.57 -32.58
N THR A 253 38.90 1.13 -32.70
CA THR A 253 38.61 2.53 -32.41
C THR A 253 37.72 2.62 -31.19
N THR A 254 37.94 3.67 -30.43
CA THR A 254 37.15 4.03 -29.27
C THR A 254 35.93 4.83 -29.72
N GLN A 255 34.72 4.34 -29.44
CA GLN A 255 33.47 5.06 -29.68
C GLN A 255 32.80 5.43 -28.35
N LYS A 256 32.35 6.68 -28.24
CA LYS A 256 31.47 7.10 -27.14
C LYS A 256 30.04 6.63 -27.46
N LYS A 257 29.46 5.85 -26.55
CA LYS A 257 28.06 5.45 -26.54
C LYS A 257 27.35 6.08 -25.37
N THR A 258 26.03 6.11 -25.46
CA THR A 258 25.16 6.70 -24.45
C THR A 258 24.22 5.63 -23.92
N GLY A 259 24.12 5.51 -22.60
CA GLY A 259 23.19 4.64 -21.88
C GLY A 259 22.22 5.45 -21.03
N LEU A 260 21.11 4.82 -20.62
CA LEU A 260 20.14 5.37 -19.67
C LEU A 260 20.30 4.68 -18.33
N ASN A 261 20.44 5.45 -17.25
CA ASN A 261 20.48 4.94 -15.89
C ASN A 261 19.11 5.17 -15.22
N THR A 262 18.37 4.08 -15.00
CA THR A 262 17.08 4.06 -14.30
C THR A 262 17.17 3.48 -12.89
N THR A 263 18.39 3.30 -12.34
CA THR A 263 18.62 2.73 -11.00
C THR A 263 17.84 3.46 -9.92
N TYR A 264 17.62 4.76 -10.10
CA TYR A 264 16.83 5.55 -9.18
C TYR A 264 15.35 5.11 -9.12
N ASN A 265 14.74 4.76 -10.26
CA ASN A 265 13.37 4.25 -10.30
C ASN A 265 13.29 2.91 -9.53
N THR A 266 14.29 2.05 -9.69
CA THR A 266 14.43 0.81 -8.91
C THR A 266 14.59 1.09 -7.42
N LYS A 267 15.31 2.14 -7.02
CA LYS A 267 15.44 2.55 -5.62
C LYS A 267 14.08 2.91 -5.01
N VAL A 268 13.27 3.72 -5.71
CA VAL A 268 11.92 4.09 -5.23
C VAL A 268 11.03 2.84 -5.16
N LEU A 269 11.03 1.99 -6.19
CA LEU A 269 10.29 0.73 -6.21
C LEU A 269 10.67 -0.16 -5.00
N ASN A 270 11.96 -0.37 -4.77
CA ASN A 270 12.45 -1.18 -3.64
C ASN A 270 12.06 -0.56 -2.29
N ALA A 271 12.09 0.76 -2.16
CA ALA A 271 11.63 1.43 -0.95
C ALA A 271 10.13 1.20 -0.70
N THR A 272 9.29 1.38 -1.73
CA THR A 272 7.83 1.15 -1.62
C THR A 272 7.52 -0.30 -1.26
N THR A 273 8.12 -1.28 -1.94
CA THR A 273 7.91 -2.71 -1.63
C THR A 273 8.40 -3.09 -0.22
N ASN A 274 9.50 -2.50 0.25
CA ASN A 274 9.98 -2.70 1.61
C ASN A 274 8.99 -2.15 2.66
N MET A 275 8.41 -0.97 2.42
CA MET A 275 7.38 -0.41 3.30
C MET A 275 6.17 -1.36 3.42
N VAL A 276 5.70 -1.90 2.29
CA VAL A 276 4.56 -2.83 2.27
C VAL A 276 4.86 -4.10 3.07
N LYS A 277 6.04 -4.69 2.89
CA LYS A 277 6.43 -5.92 3.60
C LYS A 277 6.62 -5.72 5.10
N ASN A 278 7.18 -4.57 5.50
CA ASN A 278 7.81 -4.45 6.80
C ASN A 278 7.17 -3.41 7.72
N CYS A 279 6.29 -2.53 7.24
CA CYS A 279 5.78 -1.41 8.04
C CYS A 279 4.31 -1.52 8.44
N GLY A 280 3.55 -2.48 7.91
CA GLY A 280 2.13 -2.64 8.24
C GLY A 280 1.23 -1.50 7.75
N ILE A 281 1.61 -0.84 6.66
CA ILE A 281 0.89 0.29 6.07
C ILE A 281 -0.34 -0.14 5.27
N ASP A 282 -1.33 0.75 5.16
CA ASP A 282 -2.56 0.55 4.39
C ASP A 282 -2.46 1.06 2.94
N GLY A 283 -1.46 1.89 2.64
CA GLY A 283 -1.25 2.39 1.28
C GLY A 283 0.07 3.11 1.03
N ILE A 284 0.33 3.38 -0.24
CA ILE A 284 1.45 4.15 -0.78
C ILE A 284 0.87 5.37 -1.51
N ASN A 285 1.22 6.58 -1.09
CA ASN A 285 0.88 7.81 -1.79
C ASN A 285 2.12 8.42 -2.46
N LEU A 286 2.16 8.42 -3.78
CA LEU A 286 3.29 8.84 -4.61
C LEU A 286 3.29 10.35 -4.84
N ASP A 287 4.27 11.04 -4.28
CA ASP A 287 4.48 12.48 -4.43
C ASP A 287 5.64 12.78 -5.39
N TYR A 288 5.66 13.99 -5.96
CA TYR A 288 6.63 14.38 -6.98
C TYR A 288 6.76 13.35 -8.12
N LEU A 289 5.64 12.68 -8.43
CA LEU A 289 5.50 11.73 -9.53
C LEU A 289 5.34 12.49 -10.86
N ARG A 290 6.33 13.30 -11.23
CA ARG A 290 6.27 14.17 -12.40
C ARG A 290 7.64 14.70 -12.84
N TYR A 291 7.65 15.31 -14.02
CA TYR A 291 8.70 16.24 -14.43
C TYR A 291 8.53 17.62 -13.74
N PRO A 292 9.56 18.48 -13.68
CA PRO A 292 9.46 19.83 -13.11
C PRO A 292 8.61 20.83 -13.91
N GLY A 293 7.87 20.40 -14.93
CA GLY A 293 7.28 21.28 -15.95
C GLY A 293 7.96 21.18 -17.32
N THR A 294 8.83 20.17 -17.51
CA THR A 294 9.63 19.97 -18.72
C THR A 294 9.28 18.69 -19.48
N ALA A 295 8.14 18.05 -19.20
CA ALA A 295 7.77 16.78 -19.82
C ALA A 295 7.72 16.86 -21.36
N TYR A 296 7.31 18.00 -21.93
CA TYR A 296 7.32 18.26 -23.38
C TYR A 296 8.69 18.17 -24.04
N LYS A 297 9.78 18.22 -23.27
CA LYS A 297 11.16 18.05 -23.79
C LYS A 297 11.53 16.58 -24.00
N TYR A 298 10.69 15.64 -23.59
CA TYR A 298 10.97 14.21 -23.62
C TYR A 298 9.88 13.45 -24.38
N THR A 299 10.29 12.61 -25.33
CA THR A 299 9.39 11.69 -26.03
C THR A 299 8.81 10.68 -25.05
N ASN A 300 7.52 10.37 -25.19
CA ASN A 300 6.80 9.39 -24.36
C ASN A 300 6.81 9.68 -22.84
N SER A 301 6.95 10.95 -22.45
CA SER A 301 7.01 11.36 -21.04
C SER A 301 5.84 10.87 -20.19
N SER A 302 4.62 10.87 -20.74
CA SER A 302 3.44 10.31 -20.05
C SER A 302 3.49 8.80 -19.89
N GLN A 303 3.96 8.07 -20.91
CA GLN A 303 4.12 6.62 -20.85
C GLN A 303 5.21 6.22 -19.86
N ILE A 304 6.28 7.02 -19.72
CA ILE A 304 7.35 6.78 -18.74
C ILE A 304 6.81 6.88 -17.32
N ILE A 305 6.10 7.97 -16.99
CA ILE A 305 5.46 8.14 -15.68
C ILE A 305 4.45 7.00 -15.43
N THR A 306 3.58 6.71 -16.40
CA THR A 306 2.55 5.66 -16.26
C THR A 306 3.18 4.27 -16.07
N SER A 307 4.25 3.95 -16.80
CA SER A 307 4.93 2.65 -16.69
C SER A 307 5.61 2.50 -15.33
N PHE A 308 6.18 3.58 -14.80
CA PHE A 308 6.75 3.57 -13.45
C PHE A 308 5.67 3.32 -12.38
N VAL A 309 4.52 3.99 -12.48
CA VAL A 309 3.37 3.75 -11.58
C VAL A 309 2.86 2.32 -11.72
N LYS A 310 2.72 1.80 -12.94
CA LYS A 310 2.33 0.41 -13.19
C LYS A 310 3.26 -0.58 -12.48
N SER A 311 4.57 -0.35 -12.53
CA SER A 311 5.54 -1.21 -11.83
C SER A 311 5.34 -1.17 -10.31
N ILE A 312 5.16 0.02 -9.73
CA ILE A 312 4.86 0.14 -8.29
C ILE A 312 3.53 -0.56 -7.97
N TYR A 313 2.47 -0.27 -8.72
CA TYR A 313 1.15 -0.85 -8.53
C TYR A 313 1.21 -2.38 -8.53
N ASN A 314 1.77 -2.97 -9.59
CA ASN A 314 1.87 -4.42 -9.70
C ASN A 314 2.68 -5.03 -8.54
N SER A 315 3.81 -4.42 -8.16
CA SER A 315 4.63 -4.92 -7.05
C SER A 315 3.97 -4.76 -5.69
N VAL A 316 3.22 -3.68 -5.44
CA VAL A 316 2.45 -3.51 -4.21
C VAL A 316 1.34 -4.56 -4.14
N LYS A 317 0.55 -4.70 -5.21
CA LYS A 317 -0.56 -5.64 -5.26
C LYS A 317 -0.14 -7.10 -5.17
N SER A 318 1.05 -7.46 -5.68
CA SER A 318 1.58 -8.82 -5.55
C SER A 318 2.04 -9.15 -4.13
N ILE A 319 2.43 -8.15 -3.33
CA ILE A 319 2.84 -8.36 -1.93
C ILE A 319 1.60 -8.37 -1.02
N ASN A 320 0.73 -7.37 -1.19
CA ASN A 320 -0.52 -7.29 -0.47
C ASN A 320 -1.56 -6.53 -1.30
N SER A 321 -2.54 -7.26 -1.82
CA SER A 321 -3.61 -6.72 -2.67
C SER A 321 -4.52 -5.72 -1.93
N SER A 322 -4.53 -5.75 -0.59
CA SER A 322 -5.33 -4.82 0.22
C SER A 322 -4.70 -3.43 0.32
N VAL A 323 -3.40 -3.28 0.04
CA VAL A 323 -2.67 -2.01 0.17
C VAL A 323 -2.95 -1.09 -1.01
N ALA A 324 -3.33 0.16 -0.72
CA ALA A 324 -3.66 1.16 -1.73
C ALA A 324 -2.42 1.73 -2.43
N VAL A 325 -2.57 2.17 -3.67
CA VAL A 325 -1.60 2.98 -4.41
C VAL A 325 -2.30 4.23 -4.92
N SER A 326 -1.88 5.39 -4.44
CA SER A 326 -2.38 6.70 -4.84
C SER A 326 -1.24 7.62 -5.27
N ALA A 327 -1.58 8.77 -5.86
CA ALA A 327 -0.57 9.73 -6.28
C ALA A 327 -1.04 11.17 -6.16
N ASP A 328 -0.12 12.05 -5.79
CA ASP A 328 -0.26 13.50 -5.78
C ASP A 328 -0.08 14.04 -7.20
N LEU A 329 -1.13 14.65 -7.74
CA LEU A 329 -1.18 15.11 -9.13
C LEU A 329 -1.33 16.62 -9.21
N MET A 330 -0.72 17.25 -10.20
CA MET A 330 -0.92 18.67 -10.45
C MET A 330 -2.34 18.91 -11.00
N PRO A 331 -2.97 20.09 -10.80
CA PRO A 331 -4.38 20.31 -11.11
C PRO A 331 -4.68 20.94 -12.49
N GLU A 332 -3.70 21.13 -13.38
CA GLU A 332 -3.80 21.98 -14.60
C GLU A 332 -4.53 21.30 -15.78
N GLY A 333 -5.50 20.43 -15.49
CA GLY A 333 -6.40 19.83 -16.48
C GLY A 333 -5.66 19.20 -17.67
N LYS A 334 -6.07 19.56 -18.89
CA LYS A 334 -5.51 19.02 -20.15
C LYS A 334 -4.00 19.24 -20.33
N MET A 335 -3.43 20.24 -19.67
CA MET A 335 -2.00 20.58 -19.79
C MET A 335 -1.11 19.70 -18.90
N ASN A 336 -1.70 18.92 -17.98
CA ASN A 336 -0.94 18.16 -16.99
C ASN A 336 -0.01 17.12 -17.66
N ALA A 337 -0.49 16.44 -18.70
CA ALA A 337 0.34 15.51 -19.47
C ALA A 337 1.51 16.21 -20.17
N TYR A 338 1.29 17.40 -20.74
CA TYR A 338 2.28 18.16 -21.50
C TYR A 338 3.42 18.69 -20.62
N TYR A 339 3.12 19.25 -19.43
CA TYR A 339 4.14 19.84 -18.56
C TYR A 339 4.75 18.84 -17.59
N TYR A 340 3.94 17.92 -17.06
CA TYR A 340 4.33 17.10 -15.91
C TYR A 340 4.44 15.62 -16.25
N GLY A 341 4.00 15.20 -17.45
CA GLY A 341 3.93 13.78 -17.81
C GLY A 341 2.77 13.06 -17.11
N GLN A 342 1.94 13.77 -16.36
CA GLN A 342 0.81 13.18 -15.63
C GLN A 342 -0.43 13.17 -16.51
N ASN A 343 -0.71 12.03 -17.14
CA ASN A 343 -1.95 11.82 -17.87
C ASN A 343 -2.96 11.11 -16.97
N TYR A 344 -4.04 11.80 -16.58
CA TYR A 344 -5.03 11.29 -15.63
C TYR A 344 -5.61 9.93 -16.02
N THR A 345 -6.07 9.79 -17.27
CA THR A 345 -6.71 8.56 -17.76
C THR A 345 -5.75 7.38 -17.84
N GLN A 346 -4.47 7.62 -18.17
CA GLN A 346 -3.45 6.58 -18.16
C GLN A 346 -3.09 6.15 -16.74
N LEU A 347 -2.95 7.12 -15.82
CA LEU A 347 -2.62 6.88 -14.42
C LEU A 347 -3.75 6.18 -13.66
N ALA A 348 -5.01 6.53 -13.94
CA ALA A 348 -6.19 5.96 -13.29
C ALA A 348 -6.26 4.42 -13.37
N LYS A 349 -5.64 3.82 -14.39
CA LYS A 349 -5.55 2.35 -14.57
C LYS A 349 -4.67 1.65 -13.54
N TYR A 350 -3.79 2.39 -12.86
CA TYR A 350 -2.75 1.89 -11.97
C TYR A 350 -2.73 2.64 -10.63
N LEU A 351 -3.84 3.27 -10.27
CA LEU A 351 -4.04 3.94 -8.99
C LEU A 351 -5.39 3.52 -8.41
N ASP A 352 -5.43 3.22 -7.12
CA ASP A 352 -6.67 2.97 -6.38
C ASP A 352 -7.46 4.26 -6.14
N PHE A 353 -6.77 5.40 -6.02
CA PHE A 353 -7.36 6.74 -6.04
C PHE A 353 -6.32 7.81 -6.40
N MET A 354 -6.78 8.98 -6.86
CA MET A 354 -5.95 10.09 -7.34
C MET A 354 -6.08 11.29 -6.39
N VAL A 355 -4.99 12.04 -6.17
CA VAL A 355 -4.99 13.18 -5.24
C VAL A 355 -4.52 14.47 -5.94
N PRO A 356 -5.38 15.17 -6.71
CA PRO A 356 -5.01 16.45 -7.31
C PRO A 356 -4.79 17.56 -6.27
N LEU A 357 -3.66 18.25 -6.36
CA LEU A 357 -3.21 19.30 -5.44
C LEU A 357 -3.80 20.68 -5.83
N VAL A 358 -5.09 20.86 -5.59
CA VAL A 358 -5.86 22.09 -5.91
C VAL A 358 -5.64 23.22 -4.89
N TYR A 359 -4.38 23.64 -4.73
CA TYR A 359 -3.94 24.63 -3.75
C TYR A 359 -4.20 26.06 -4.20
N LYS A 360 -5.44 26.55 -4.13
CA LYS A 360 -5.86 27.85 -4.71
C LYS A 360 -4.90 29.02 -4.46
N GLY A 361 -4.34 29.16 -3.25
CA GLY A 361 -3.40 30.24 -2.93
C GLY A 361 -2.08 30.21 -3.72
N ASN A 362 -1.69 29.03 -4.20
CA ASN A 362 -0.52 28.81 -5.05
C ASN A 362 -0.83 28.92 -6.56
N PHE A 363 -2.11 29.03 -6.93
CA PHE A 363 -2.59 29.10 -8.32
C PHE A 363 -3.19 30.48 -8.67
N GLY A 364 -2.67 31.54 -8.06
CA GLY A 364 -3.00 32.93 -8.41
C GLY A 364 -4.26 33.48 -7.76
N TYR A 365 -4.82 32.79 -6.75
CA TYR A 365 -5.94 33.31 -5.95
C TYR A 365 -5.41 34.04 -4.72
N ASN A 366 -5.89 35.27 -4.52
CA ASN A 366 -5.50 36.12 -3.41
C ASN A 366 -5.89 35.46 -2.10
N SER A 367 -4.91 35.34 -1.21
CA SER A 367 -5.08 34.60 0.03
C SER A 367 -6.10 35.25 0.99
N SER A 368 -6.32 36.56 0.93
CA SER A 368 -7.27 37.26 1.81
C SER A 368 -8.71 37.25 1.30
N THR A 369 -8.91 37.22 -0.02
CA THR A 369 -10.25 37.32 -0.65
C THR A 369 -10.72 36.02 -1.28
N GLY A 370 -9.81 35.07 -1.50
CA GLY A 370 -10.08 33.83 -2.24
C GLY A 370 -10.33 34.05 -3.73
N THR A 371 -10.05 35.24 -4.27
CA THR A 371 -10.31 35.59 -5.68
C THR A 371 -9.04 35.84 -6.46
N SER A 372 -9.02 35.54 -7.77
CA SER A 372 -7.90 35.88 -8.64
C SER A 372 -7.85 37.38 -8.95
N SER A 373 -6.77 37.85 -9.58
CA SER A 373 -6.65 39.24 -10.07
C SER A 373 -7.78 39.63 -11.05
N GLY A 374 -8.37 38.66 -11.75
CA GLY A 374 -9.53 38.85 -12.63
C GLY A 374 -10.89 38.62 -11.95
N GLY A 375 -10.95 38.56 -10.61
CA GLY A 375 -12.19 38.39 -9.84
C GLY A 375 -12.74 36.96 -9.78
N LYS A 376 -12.08 35.97 -10.40
CA LYS A 376 -12.55 34.57 -10.38
C LYS A 376 -12.42 33.97 -8.98
N ASN A 377 -13.43 33.24 -8.53
CA ASN A 377 -13.49 32.65 -7.19
C ASN A 377 -12.68 31.33 -7.11
N GLY A 378 -11.77 31.23 -6.15
CA GLY A 378 -10.87 30.08 -5.96
C GLY A 378 -11.57 28.81 -5.50
N THR A 379 -12.66 28.92 -4.74
CA THR A 379 -13.51 27.78 -4.36
C THR A 379 -14.23 27.20 -5.58
N SER A 380 -14.64 28.04 -6.53
CA SER A 380 -15.22 27.62 -7.81
C SER A 380 -14.17 26.97 -8.72
N TRP A 381 -12.94 27.50 -8.71
CA TRP A 381 -11.81 26.88 -9.41
C TRP A 381 -11.47 25.49 -8.87
N ILE A 382 -11.49 25.29 -7.55
CA ILE A 382 -11.37 23.96 -6.93
C ILE A 382 -12.44 23.02 -7.52
N GLY A 383 -13.71 23.43 -7.46
CA GLY A 383 -14.83 22.62 -7.96
C GLY A 383 -14.67 22.23 -9.43
N SER A 384 -14.41 23.19 -10.31
CA SER A 384 -14.22 22.94 -11.75
C SER A 384 -12.99 22.07 -12.07
N SER A 385 -11.89 22.26 -11.35
CA SER A 385 -10.68 21.43 -11.52
C SER A 385 -10.94 19.98 -11.13
N ILE A 386 -11.65 19.76 -10.02
CA ILE A 386 -12.08 18.42 -9.59
C ILE A 386 -13.02 17.78 -10.60
N ALA A 387 -14.06 18.49 -11.04
CA ALA A 387 -15.02 17.99 -12.02
C ALA A 387 -14.32 17.52 -13.31
N TYR A 388 -13.35 18.31 -13.79
CA TYR A 388 -12.53 17.91 -14.94
C TYR A 388 -11.78 16.60 -14.65
N ILE A 389 -11.05 16.50 -13.55
CA ILE A 389 -10.21 15.32 -13.26
C ILE A 389 -11.07 14.06 -13.04
N VAL A 390 -12.21 14.19 -12.37
CA VAL A 390 -13.21 13.11 -12.24
C VAL A 390 -13.68 12.64 -13.61
N SER A 391 -13.95 13.54 -14.57
CA SER A 391 -14.32 13.15 -15.93
C SER A 391 -13.22 12.35 -16.66
N GLN A 392 -11.95 12.52 -16.26
CA GLN A 392 -10.80 11.85 -16.87
C GLN A 392 -10.38 10.58 -16.12
N SER A 393 -10.92 10.32 -14.93
CA SER A 393 -10.47 9.23 -14.04
C SER A 393 -11.09 7.87 -14.37
N ASN A 394 -12.04 7.80 -15.30
CA ASN A 394 -12.69 6.55 -15.71
C ASN A 394 -13.24 5.72 -14.52
N GLY A 395 -13.85 6.41 -13.55
CA GLY A 395 -14.40 5.79 -12.35
C GLY A 395 -13.41 5.60 -11.20
N THR A 396 -12.10 5.79 -11.42
CA THR A 396 -11.11 5.81 -10.33
C THR A 396 -11.41 7.00 -9.39
N PRO A 397 -11.52 6.77 -8.07
CA PRO A 397 -11.81 7.82 -7.09
C PRO A 397 -10.82 8.98 -7.13
N VAL A 398 -11.33 10.21 -6.97
CA VAL A 398 -10.53 11.45 -6.95
C VAL A 398 -10.71 12.14 -5.60
N VAL A 399 -9.62 12.33 -4.85
CA VAL A 399 -9.58 12.96 -3.54
C VAL A 399 -9.01 14.36 -3.68
N ALA A 400 -9.74 15.39 -3.29
CA ALA A 400 -9.26 16.77 -3.45
C ALA A 400 -8.15 17.10 -2.46
N GLY A 401 -6.92 17.31 -2.93
CA GLY A 401 -5.81 17.82 -2.14
C GLY A 401 -5.95 19.32 -1.90
N LEU A 402 -6.34 19.72 -0.70
CA LEU A 402 -6.64 21.09 -0.32
C LEU A 402 -5.58 21.67 0.60
N GLN A 403 -5.24 22.93 0.40
CA GLN A 403 -4.32 23.66 1.26
C GLN A 403 -5.07 24.19 2.49
N ALA A 404 -4.61 23.84 3.70
CA ALA A 404 -5.20 24.33 4.95
C ALA A 404 -4.67 25.71 5.38
N TYR A 405 -3.83 26.33 4.54
CA TYR A 405 -3.17 27.61 4.78
C TYR A 405 -3.13 28.45 3.51
N ARG A 406 -2.75 29.72 3.66
CA ARG A 406 -2.96 30.78 2.68
C ARG A 406 -2.18 30.60 1.37
N SER A 407 -0.89 30.24 1.41
CA SER A 407 -0.06 29.85 0.25
C SER A 407 1.34 29.40 0.70
N ALA A 408 2.19 28.92 -0.22
CA ALA A 408 3.61 28.66 0.10
C ALA A 408 4.35 29.88 0.70
N ASN A 409 4.01 31.09 0.26
CA ASN A 409 4.63 32.33 0.73
C ASN A 409 3.93 32.92 1.97
N ASN A 410 2.74 32.43 2.31
CA ASN A 410 1.98 32.83 3.48
C ASN A 410 1.41 31.59 4.17
N GLN A 411 2.11 31.10 5.19
CA GLN A 411 1.71 29.87 5.89
C GLN A 411 0.66 30.08 6.99
N THR A 412 -0.04 31.22 6.99
CA THR A 412 -1.17 31.47 7.90
C THR A 412 -2.29 30.48 7.59
N ALA A 413 -2.85 29.84 8.61
CA ALA A 413 -3.97 28.92 8.45
C ALA A 413 -5.20 29.64 7.87
N ILE A 414 -5.97 28.97 7.02
CA ILE A 414 -7.23 29.54 6.53
C ILE A 414 -8.37 29.31 7.56
N PRO A 415 -9.36 30.21 7.63
CA PRO A 415 -10.55 30.04 8.46
C PRO A 415 -11.31 28.73 8.16
N VAL A 416 -11.88 28.11 9.19
CA VAL A 416 -12.58 26.82 9.08
C VAL A 416 -13.77 26.86 8.12
N ASN A 417 -14.51 27.97 8.06
CA ASN A 417 -15.64 28.14 7.15
C ASN A 417 -15.19 28.17 5.69
N GLU A 418 -14.07 28.84 5.40
CA GLU A 418 -13.48 28.88 4.08
C GLU A 418 -12.98 27.50 3.64
N LEU A 419 -12.26 26.80 4.54
CA LEU A 419 -11.82 25.43 4.29
C LEU A 419 -13.00 24.47 4.05
N GLN A 420 -14.07 24.60 4.84
CA GLN A 420 -15.27 23.79 4.69
C GLN A 420 -15.97 24.08 3.34
N ASN A 421 -16.00 25.34 2.90
CA ASN A 421 -16.56 25.70 1.60
C ASN A 421 -15.75 25.07 0.45
N ASP A 422 -14.42 25.04 0.57
CA ASP A 422 -13.55 24.37 -0.41
C ASP A 422 -13.81 22.86 -0.46
N ILE A 423 -13.91 22.21 0.71
CA ILE A 423 -14.27 20.78 0.82
C ILE A 423 -15.64 20.52 0.16
N ASN A 424 -16.65 21.31 0.52
CA ASN A 424 -18.02 21.17 0.01
C ASN A 424 -18.06 21.35 -1.51
N SER A 425 -17.32 22.33 -2.04
CA SER A 425 -17.21 22.56 -3.48
C SER A 425 -16.59 21.36 -4.20
N ALA A 426 -15.49 20.79 -3.67
CA ALA A 426 -14.86 19.61 -4.25
C ALA A 426 -15.80 18.40 -4.26
N VAL A 427 -16.43 18.08 -3.12
CA VAL A 427 -17.34 16.93 -2.99
C VAL A 427 -18.57 17.10 -3.90
N LYS A 428 -19.16 18.30 -3.95
CA LYS A 428 -20.28 18.61 -4.86
C LYS A 428 -19.91 18.38 -6.34
N ASN A 429 -18.64 18.52 -6.69
CA ASN A 429 -18.12 18.32 -8.04
C ASN A 429 -17.54 16.92 -8.27
N GLY A 430 -17.92 15.94 -7.43
CA GLY A 430 -17.62 14.52 -7.65
C GLY A 430 -16.35 14.02 -6.98
N ALA A 431 -15.68 14.82 -6.15
CA ALA A 431 -14.59 14.28 -5.33
C ALA A 431 -15.11 13.18 -4.41
N SER A 432 -14.37 12.08 -4.36
CA SER A 432 -14.59 10.96 -3.44
C SER A 432 -14.06 11.26 -2.03
N GLY A 433 -13.75 12.52 -1.72
CA GLY A 433 -13.15 12.92 -0.46
C GLY A 433 -12.23 14.13 -0.59
N TYR A 434 -11.52 14.44 0.49
CA TYR A 434 -10.50 15.47 0.56
C TYR A 434 -9.27 15.01 1.33
N ALA A 435 -8.14 15.67 1.08
CA ALA A 435 -6.91 15.54 1.83
C ALA A 435 -6.41 16.93 2.21
N LEU A 436 -6.06 17.17 3.48
CA LEU A 436 -5.66 18.48 3.98
C LEU A 436 -4.15 18.59 4.12
N PHE A 437 -3.55 19.52 3.36
CA PHE A 437 -2.14 19.85 3.44
C PHE A 437 -1.95 21.05 4.37
N ARG A 438 -1.47 20.87 5.61
CA ARG A 438 -1.03 19.64 6.30
C ARG A 438 -1.33 19.74 7.80
N TYR A 439 -1.29 18.65 8.57
CA TYR A 439 -1.73 18.58 9.99
C TYR A 439 -1.37 19.81 10.84
N GLY A 440 -0.11 20.24 10.88
CA GLY A 440 0.36 21.40 11.66
C GLY A 440 -0.11 22.79 11.16
N LYS A 441 -0.93 22.85 10.11
CA LYS A 441 -1.50 24.07 9.53
C LYS A 441 -3.04 24.07 9.54
N ILE A 442 -3.66 23.00 10.01
CA ILE A 442 -5.11 22.90 10.15
C ILE A 442 -5.51 23.58 11.47
N THR A 443 -6.51 24.46 11.43
CA THR A 443 -6.98 25.15 12.64
C THR A 443 -7.64 24.17 13.61
N GLU A 444 -7.52 24.43 14.92
CA GLU A 444 -8.19 23.61 15.95
C GLU A 444 -9.71 23.56 15.75
N ALA A 445 -10.30 24.65 15.26
CA ALA A 445 -11.72 24.76 14.98
C ALA A 445 -12.21 23.75 13.93
N PHE A 446 -11.37 23.35 12.97
CA PHE A 446 -11.72 22.31 11.99
C PHE A 446 -12.06 20.98 12.68
N PHE A 447 -11.21 20.59 13.63
CA PHE A 447 -11.39 19.35 14.38
C PHE A 447 -12.52 19.42 15.41
N LYS A 448 -12.86 20.62 15.89
CA LYS A 448 -14.03 20.82 16.77
C LYS A 448 -15.36 20.89 16.00
N ASN A 449 -15.35 21.35 14.75
CA ASN A 449 -16.52 21.48 13.89
C ASN A 449 -16.80 20.24 13.04
N SER A 450 -15.96 19.20 13.13
CA SER A 450 -16.24 17.91 12.50
C SER A 450 -17.46 17.31 13.20
N ALA A 451 -18.56 17.09 12.47
CA ALA A 451 -19.76 16.51 13.07
C ALA A 451 -19.41 15.17 13.72
N PRO A 452 -19.90 14.89 14.95
CA PRO A 452 -19.66 13.61 15.58
C PRO A 452 -20.13 12.50 14.65
N ILE A 453 -19.30 11.48 14.44
CA ILE A 453 -19.73 10.28 13.71
C ILE A 453 -20.88 9.68 14.51
N THR A 454 -22.02 9.44 13.86
CA THR A 454 -23.18 8.82 14.49
C THR A 454 -23.67 7.65 13.67
N PHE A 455 -24.18 6.62 14.34
CA PHE A 455 -24.74 5.44 13.71
C PHE A 455 -26.21 5.26 14.11
N THR A 456 -27.01 4.76 13.17
CA THR A 456 -28.38 4.32 13.45
C THR A 456 -28.37 3.00 14.24
N SER A 457 -29.48 2.73 14.95
CA SER A 457 -29.69 1.45 15.64
C SER A 457 -29.56 0.25 14.68
N GLU A 458 -30.12 0.36 13.48
CA GLU A 458 -30.09 -0.68 12.45
C GLU A 458 -28.65 -0.97 11.96
N GLN A 459 -27.86 0.08 11.74
CA GLN A 459 -26.45 -0.09 11.35
C GLN A 459 -25.63 -0.85 12.42
N ILE A 460 -25.90 -0.60 13.69
CA ILE A 460 -25.23 -1.27 14.81
C ILE A 460 -25.69 -2.73 14.92
N GLN A 461 -26.98 -3.01 14.71
CA GLN A 461 -27.50 -4.37 14.68
C GLN A 461 -26.88 -5.21 13.55
N ASN A 462 -26.79 -4.65 12.33
CA ASN A 462 -26.14 -5.32 11.20
C ASN A 462 -24.64 -5.59 11.45
N ALA A 463 -23.96 -4.65 12.11
CA ALA A 463 -22.58 -4.81 12.52
C ALA A 463 -22.43 -5.92 13.59
N ALA A 464 -23.34 -5.98 14.56
CA ALA A 464 -23.39 -7.02 15.58
C ALA A 464 -23.63 -8.42 14.98
N ALA A 465 -24.55 -8.54 14.01
CA ALA A 465 -24.79 -9.79 13.28
C ALA A 465 -23.55 -10.25 12.50
N SER A 466 -22.88 -9.32 11.81
CA SER A 466 -21.62 -9.59 11.09
C SER A 466 -20.50 -10.02 12.03
N LEU A 467 -20.38 -9.37 13.19
CA LEU A 467 -19.41 -9.72 14.23
C LEU A 467 -19.67 -11.13 14.77
N ARG A 468 -20.93 -11.46 15.09
CA ARG A 468 -21.32 -12.78 15.56
C ARG A 468 -20.93 -13.87 14.55
N ALA A 469 -21.31 -13.70 13.29
CA ALA A 469 -20.98 -14.64 12.23
C ALA A 469 -19.46 -14.82 12.05
N TYR A 470 -18.70 -13.73 12.15
CA TYR A 470 -17.24 -13.79 12.11
C TYR A 470 -16.68 -14.60 13.28
N ILE A 471 -17.12 -14.34 14.52
CA ILE A 471 -16.67 -15.05 15.73
C ILE A 471 -17.03 -16.53 15.62
N GLU A 472 -18.24 -16.89 15.19
CA GLU A 472 -18.66 -18.29 15.05
C GLU A 472 -17.88 -19.03 13.94
N THR A 473 -17.45 -18.32 12.89
CA THR A 473 -16.71 -18.91 11.77
C THR A 473 -15.21 -19.01 12.03
N ASN A 474 -14.63 -17.98 12.66
CA ASN A 474 -13.17 -17.82 12.78
C ASN A 474 -12.67 -18.03 14.20
N SER A 475 -13.59 -18.09 15.17
CA SER A 475 -13.29 -18.30 16.58
C SER A 475 -12.24 -17.36 17.15
N LYS A 476 -12.25 -16.14 16.64
CA LYS A 476 -11.42 -15.02 17.07
C LYS A 476 -12.19 -13.73 16.86
N LEU A 477 -11.83 -12.69 17.61
CA LEU A 477 -12.32 -11.35 17.33
C LEU A 477 -11.64 -10.81 16.05
N PRO A 478 -12.39 -10.17 15.14
CA PRO A 478 -11.78 -9.43 14.04
C PRO A 478 -11.08 -8.18 14.58
N ALA A 479 -10.16 -7.60 13.80
CA ALA A 479 -9.52 -6.33 14.20
C ALA A 479 -10.50 -5.14 14.24
N TYR A 480 -11.54 -5.18 13.40
CA TYR A 480 -12.59 -4.18 13.30
C TYR A 480 -13.83 -4.76 12.60
N VAL A 481 -14.95 -4.06 12.69
CA VAL A 481 -16.17 -4.27 11.89
C VAL A 481 -16.45 -3.00 11.09
N THR A 482 -16.95 -3.14 9.86
CA THR A 482 -17.30 -1.96 9.04
C THR A 482 -18.75 -1.59 9.26
N ILE A 483 -19.01 -0.34 9.68
CA ILE A 483 -20.35 0.24 9.81
C ILE A 483 -20.48 1.39 8.80
N GLY A 484 -21.25 1.17 7.72
CA GLY A 484 -21.28 2.09 6.59
C GLY A 484 -19.91 2.14 5.89
N THR A 485 -19.23 3.29 5.95
CA THR A 485 -17.85 3.45 5.45
C THR A 485 -16.81 3.52 6.58
N THR A 486 -17.24 3.42 7.84
CA THR A 486 -16.36 3.57 9.00
C THR A 486 -15.93 2.19 9.49
N GLN A 487 -14.62 1.97 9.59
CA GLN A 487 -14.08 0.83 10.33
C GLN A 487 -14.13 1.15 11.82
N VAL A 488 -14.79 0.29 12.59
CA VAL A 488 -15.06 0.45 14.02
C VAL A 488 -14.36 -0.69 14.75
N SER A 489 -13.50 -0.37 15.73
CA SER A 489 -12.82 -1.38 16.54
C SER A 489 -13.81 -2.19 17.38
N ILE A 490 -13.38 -3.30 17.96
CA ILE A 490 -14.29 -4.16 18.73
C ILE A 490 -14.68 -3.52 20.06
N GLU A 491 -13.78 -2.76 20.68
CA GLU A 491 -14.04 -2.00 21.89
C GLU A 491 -15.00 -0.82 21.65
N ASP A 492 -14.86 -0.14 20.51
CA ASP A 492 -15.79 0.90 20.06
C ASP A 492 -17.16 0.28 19.78
N LEU A 493 -17.19 -0.88 19.13
CA LEU A 493 -18.41 -1.62 18.84
C LEU A 493 -19.07 -2.12 20.12
N LEU A 494 -18.33 -2.60 21.12
CA LEU A 494 -18.90 -2.99 22.41
C LEU A 494 -19.65 -1.82 23.05
N ASN A 495 -19.05 -0.62 23.06
CA ASN A 495 -19.70 0.58 23.57
C ASN A 495 -21.00 0.92 22.80
N LEU A 496 -20.96 0.84 21.46
CA LEU A 496 -22.14 1.03 20.62
C LEU A 496 -23.22 -0.02 20.91
N MET A 497 -22.84 -1.30 21.06
CA MET A 497 -23.76 -2.40 21.29
C MET A 497 -24.45 -2.29 22.66
N VAL A 498 -23.70 -2.08 23.74
CA VAL A 498 -24.30 -1.95 25.09
C VAL A 498 -25.19 -0.71 25.19
N THR A 499 -24.79 0.40 24.56
CA THR A 499 -25.61 1.62 24.55
C THR A 499 -26.86 1.42 23.68
N ASN A 500 -26.76 0.70 22.57
CA ASN A 500 -27.89 0.40 21.70
C ASN A 500 -28.90 -0.52 22.40
N VAL A 501 -28.44 -1.57 23.10
CA VAL A 501 -29.33 -2.45 23.90
C VAL A 501 -30.11 -1.64 24.95
N LEU A 502 -29.46 -0.71 25.65
CA LEU A 502 -30.13 0.17 26.62
C LEU A 502 -31.14 1.13 25.96
N GLN A 503 -30.80 1.69 24.79
CA GLN A 503 -31.73 2.53 24.03
C GLN A 503 -32.97 1.76 23.55
N LEU A 504 -32.76 0.54 23.02
CA LEU A 504 -33.84 -0.34 22.56
C LEU A 504 -34.79 -0.69 23.71
N ASN A 505 -34.25 -0.96 24.90
CA ASN A 505 -35.07 -1.20 26.10
C ASN A 505 -35.94 0.01 26.47
N ASN A 506 -35.45 1.22 26.23
CA ASN A 506 -36.14 2.47 26.54
C ASN A 506 -36.99 3.02 25.36
N GLY A 507 -37.07 2.29 24.23
CA GLY A 507 -37.80 2.72 23.03
C GLY A 507 -37.20 3.92 22.29
N SER A 508 -35.92 4.23 22.53
CA SER A 508 -35.24 5.38 21.91
C SER A 508 -34.76 5.05 20.48
N LYS A 509 -34.90 6.02 19.57
CA LYS A 509 -34.42 5.96 18.17
C LYS A 509 -33.28 6.93 17.88
N THR A 510 -32.74 7.60 18.91
CA THR A 510 -31.67 8.57 18.76
C THR A 510 -30.41 7.90 18.21
N HIS A 511 -29.77 8.52 17.22
CA HIS A 511 -28.51 8.00 16.70
C HIS A 511 -27.44 7.95 17.79
N LEU A 512 -26.61 6.92 17.76
CA LEU A 512 -25.54 6.73 18.73
C LEU A 512 -24.26 7.40 18.22
N THR A 513 -23.70 8.28 19.04
CA THR A 513 -22.41 8.91 18.76
C THR A 513 -21.28 7.91 18.95
N PHE A 514 -20.46 7.76 17.92
CA PHE A 514 -19.21 7.02 17.96
C PHE A 514 -18.26 7.65 18.96
N LYS A 515 -17.59 6.79 19.74
CA LYS A 515 -16.52 7.17 20.66
C LYS A 515 -15.36 6.24 20.41
N ASN A 516 -14.14 6.80 20.41
CA ASN A 516 -12.95 5.97 20.43
C ASN A 516 -12.63 5.54 21.86
N ILE A 517 -12.61 4.24 22.07
CA ILE A 517 -12.43 3.53 23.32
C ILE A 517 -11.08 2.82 23.25
N SER A 518 -10.30 2.90 24.31
CA SER A 518 -9.05 2.13 24.43
C SER A 518 -9.37 0.64 24.64
N SER A 519 -8.54 -0.23 24.06
CA SER A 519 -8.60 -1.67 24.32
C SER A 519 -8.45 -1.99 25.81
N PRO A 520 -9.00 -3.12 26.29
CA PRO A 520 -8.77 -3.58 27.66
C PRO A 520 -7.29 -3.92 27.88
N ASP A 521 -6.76 -3.63 29.06
CA ASP A 521 -5.34 -3.84 29.36
C ASP A 521 -4.97 -5.32 29.46
N ASN A 522 -5.77 -6.10 30.20
CA ASN A 522 -5.53 -7.52 30.49
C ASN A 522 -6.87 -8.25 30.69
N PRO A 523 -7.61 -8.53 29.60
CA PRO A 523 -8.89 -9.22 29.68
C PRO A 523 -8.71 -10.62 30.29
N THR A 524 -9.35 -10.85 31.42
CA THR A 524 -9.35 -12.12 32.17
C THR A 524 -10.72 -12.31 32.78
N GLY A 525 -11.15 -13.56 32.96
CA GLY A 525 -12.45 -13.89 33.54
C GLY A 525 -12.54 -15.34 33.97
N ASP A 526 -13.69 -15.70 34.53
CA ASP A 526 -13.98 -17.05 34.99
C ASP A 526 -14.41 -17.94 33.81
N LEU A 527 -14.28 -19.26 33.96
CA LEU A 527 -14.80 -20.25 33.00
C LEU A 527 -16.32 -20.37 33.14
N VAL A 528 -17.04 -19.37 32.64
CA VAL A 528 -18.50 -19.25 32.77
C VAL A 528 -19.23 -19.91 31.60
N THR A 529 -20.25 -20.72 31.88
CA THR A 529 -21.20 -21.23 30.86
C THR A 529 -22.60 -21.29 31.46
N GLY A 530 -23.60 -20.77 30.75
CA GLY A 530 -24.97 -20.75 31.23
C GLY A 530 -25.79 -19.62 30.60
N SER A 531 -26.99 -19.36 31.12
CA SER A 531 -27.89 -18.34 30.59
C SER A 531 -27.95 -17.12 31.51
N ILE A 532 -27.83 -15.92 30.92
CA ILE A 532 -28.01 -14.63 31.60
C ILE A 532 -29.39 -14.05 31.24
N THR A 533 -30.17 -13.67 32.25
CA THR A 533 -31.53 -13.14 32.04
C THR A 533 -31.53 -11.73 31.45
N LYS A 534 -32.66 -11.29 30.88
CA LYS A 534 -32.85 -9.92 30.37
C LYS A 534 -32.52 -8.83 31.36
N THR A 535 -33.07 -8.92 32.56
CA THR A 535 -32.79 -7.96 33.63
C THR A 535 -31.30 -7.91 33.95
N GLU A 536 -30.62 -9.04 33.91
CA GLU A 536 -29.21 -9.12 34.24
C GLU A 536 -28.31 -8.56 33.13
N TYR A 537 -28.48 -8.95 31.87
CA TYR A 537 -27.65 -8.41 30.80
C TYR A 537 -27.90 -6.90 30.61
N LEU A 538 -29.09 -6.37 30.90
CA LEU A 538 -29.33 -4.92 30.89
C LEU A 538 -28.55 -4.21 31.99
N ASN A 539 -28.48 -4.79 33.19
CA ASN A 539 -27.65 -4.27 34.29
C ASN A 539 -26.16 -4.33 33.96
N ILE A 540 -25.69 -5.43 33.35
CA ILE A 540 -24.31 -5.56 32.88
C ILE A 540 -24.02 -4.48 31.82
N ALA A 541 -24.92 -4.24 30.87
CA ALA A 541 -24.76 -3.23 29.82
C ALA A 541 -24.60 -1.83 30.42
N GLN A 542 -25.42 -1.50 31.41
CA GLN A 542 -25.33 -0.23 32.13
C GLN A 542 -24.00 -0.07 32.87
N ARG A 543 -23.50 -1.13 33.54
CA ARG A 543 -22.19 -1.10 34.22
C ARG A 543 -21.04 -0.92 33.23
N ILE A 544 -21.04 -1.64 32.11
CA ILE A 544 -20.03 -1.51 31.06
C ILE A 544 -20.03 -0.09 30.50
N LYS A 545 -21.21 0.45 30.17
CA LYS A 545 -21.34 1.83 29.67
C LYS A 545 -20.79 2.85 30.68
N SER A 546 -21.15 2.74 31.96
CA SER A 546 -20.64 3.63 33.00
C SER A 546 -19.12 3.52 33.17
N PHE A 547 -18.55 2.32 33.08
CA PHE A 547 -17.11 2.11 33.11
C PHE A 547 -16.41 2.80 31.92
N ILE A 548 -16.94 2.60 30.71
CA ILE A 548 -16.39 3.19 29.49
C ILE A 548 -16.47 4.72 29.54
N ASP A 549 -17.60 5.28 29.99
CA ASP A 549 -17.76 6.73 30.12
C ASP A 549 -16.79 7.36 31.14
N ALA A 550 -16.42 6.62 32.20
CA ALA A 550 -15.49 7.11 33.23
C ALA A 550 -14.01 6.94 32.85
N ASN A 551 -13.66 5.88 32.11
CA ASN A 551 -12.27 5.49 31.87
C ASN A 551 -11.81 5.66 30.41
N ASN A 552 -12.75 5.89 29.48
CA ASN A 552 -12.51 5.88 28.04
C ASN A 552 -11.79 4.60 27.54
N ALA A 553 -12.06 3.48 28.21
CA ALA A 553 -11.48 2.17 27.94
C ALA A 553 -12.54 1.07 28.15
N ALA A 554 -12.45 -0.01 27.38
CA ALA A 554 -13.30 -1.18 27.58
C ALA A 554 -12.88 -1.94 28.86
N PRO A 555 -13.82 -2.52 29.62
CA PRO A 555 -13.47 -3.27 30.81
C PRO A 555 -12.85 -4.63 30.48
N ASN A 556 -11.93 -5.11 31.33
CA ASN A 556 -11.34 -6.45 31.21
C ASN A 556 -12.40 -7.57 31.37
N TYR A 557 -13.41 -7.34 32.21
CA TYR A 557 -14.54 -8.23 32.46
C TYR A 557 -15.74 -7.46 33.02
N ALA A 558 -16.88 -8.14 33.13
CA ALA A 558 -18.02 -7.67 33.93
C ALA A 558 -18.56 -8.82 34.79
N SER A 559 -18.82 -8.55 36.07
CA SER A 559 -19.38 -9.55 36.99
C SER A 559 -20.83 -9.88 36.64
N SER A 560 -21.19 -11.15 36.83
CA SER A 560 -22.52 -11.73 36.60
C SER A 560 -22.83 -12.81 37.65
N SER A 561 -24.04 -13.36 37.60
CA SER A 561 -24.50 -14.53 38.36
C SER A 561 -23.71 -15.80 38.05
N LEU A 562 -23.04 -15.87 36.89
CA LEU A 562 -22.20 -17.00 36.48
C LEU A 562 -20.73 -16.82 36.85
N GLY A 563 -20.33 -15.65 37.37
CA GLY A 563 -18.93 -15.25 37.57
C GLY A 563 -18.55 -14.03 36.71
N ASN A 564 -17.26 -13.74 36.63
CA ASN A 564 -16.72 -12.66 35.82
C ASN A 564 -16.67 -13.06 34.34
N ILE A 565 -17.50 -12.42 33.51
CA ILE A 565 -17.51 -12.63 32.07
C ILE A 565 -16.41 -11.76 31.45
N GLN A 566 -15.39 -12.39 30.84
CA GLN A 566 -14.29 -11.67 30.17
C GLN A 566 -14.77 -10.85 28.97
N TYR A 567 -13.99 -9.83 28.60
CA TYR A 567 -14.24 -8.91 27.49
C TYR A 567 -14.74 -9.58 26.20
N GLU A 568 -14.03 -10.60 25.70
CA GLU A 568 -14.36 -11.26 24.43
C GLU A 568 -15.72 -11.97 24.50
N SER A 569 -16.02 -12.57 25.65
CA SER A 569 -17.33 -13.20 25.90
C SER A 569 -18.44 -12.17 26.04
N LEU A 570 -18.16 -10.97 26.58
CA LEU A 570 -19.11 -9.85 26.60
C LEU A 570 -19.41 -9.36 25.18
N VAL A 571 -18.38 -9.15 24.36
CA VAL A 571 -18.52 -8.77 22.95
C VAL A 571 -19.42 -9.76 22.22
N TYR A 572 -19.13 -11.06 22.35
CA TYR A 572 -19.92 -12.11 21.74
C TYR A 572 -21.37 -12.13 22.27
N MET A 573 -21.56 -12.03 23.59
CA MET A 573 -22.88 -11.98 24.22
C MET A 573 -23.74 -10.84 23.67
N TYR A 574 -23.21 -9.61 23.61
CA TYR A 574 -23.97 -8.46 23.08
C TYR A 574 -24.17 -8.53 21.56
N SER A 575 -23.25 -9.15 20.81
CA SER A 575 -23.46 -9.39 19.39
C SER A 575 -24.68 -10.29 19.15
N LYS A 576 -24.84 -11.36 19.94
CA LYS A 576 -26.02 -12.25 19.90
C LYS A 576 -27.32 -11.54 20.26
N ILE A 577 -27.30 -10.70 21.31
CA ILE A 577 -28.49 -9.96 21.75
C ILE A 577 -29.03 -9.07 20.63
N LEU A 578 -28.14 -8.32 19.97
CA LEU A 578 -28.54 -7.39 18.91
C LEU A 578 -28.90 -8.09 17.60
N ASP A 579 -28.21 -9.18 17.26
CA ASP A 579 -28.58 -10.01 16.12
C ASP A 579 -29.99 -10.62 16.32
N PHE A 580 -30.29 -11.15 17.51
CA PHE A 580 -31.64 -11.62 17.84
C PHE A 580 -32.70 -10.49 17.73
N TYR A 581 -32.37 -9.28 18.20
CA TYR A 581 -33.26 -8.13 18.09
C TYR A 581 -33.53 -7.77 16.62
N SER A 582 -32.50 -7.83 15.76
CA SER A 582 -32.62 -7.51 14.33
C SER A 582 -33.63 -8.40 13.59
N ILE A 583 -33.79 -9.65 14.06
CA ILE A 583 -34.68 -10.65 13.49
C ILE A 583 -36.10 -10.55 14.08
N THR A 584 -36.21 -10.31 15.39
CA THR A 584 -37.47 -10.46 16.13
C THR A 584 -38.13 -9.14 16.52
N SER A 585 -37.44 -8.01 16.39
CA SER A 585 -37.84 -6.70 16.91
C SER A 585 -38.08 -6.66 18.44
N GLY A 586 -37.63 -7.67 19.18
CA GLY A 586 -37.76 -7.79 20.63
C GLY A 586 -36.44 -8.18 21.29
N LEU A 587 -36.12 -7.59 22.44
CA LEU A 587 -34.95 -8.00 23.22
C LEU A 587 -35.19 -9.40 23.82
N PRO A 588 -34.22 -10.33 23.73
CA PRO A 588 -34.39 -11.71 24.17
C PRO A 588 -34.62 -11.81 25.68
N ASN A 589 -35.41 -12.79 26.15
CA ASN A 589 -35.65 -12.97 27.58
C ASN A 589 -34.41 -13.45 28.35
N TYR A 590 -33.48 -14.10 27.65
CA TYR A 590 -32.18 -14.54 28.16
C TYR A 590 -31.18 -14.67 27.00
N VAL A 591 -29.90 -14.74 27.31
CA VAL A 591 -28.82 -15.03 26.36
C VAL A 591 -27.88 -16.07 26.95
N ASP A 592 -27.50 -17.07 26.15
CA ASP A 592 -26.48 -18.03 26.58
C ASP A 592 -25.08 -17.45 26.43
N VAL A 593 -24.29 -17.58 27.50
CA VAL A 593 -22.89 -17.19 27.60
C VAL A 593 -22.03 -18.44 27.61
N LYS A 594 -20.92 -18.39 26.87
CA LYS A 594 -19.86 -19.39 26.89
C LYS A 594 -18.55 -18.69 27.20
N ALA A 595 -17.66 -19.37 27.93
CA ALA A 595 -16.30 -18.91 28.14
C ALA A 595 -15.60 -18.76 26.78
N TRP A 596 -14.75 -17.74 26.64
CA TRP A 596 -14.06 -17.47 25.39
C TRP A 596 -13.20 -18.66 24.94
N THR A 597 -12.55 -19.34 25.88
CA THR A 597 -11.76 -20.56 25.65
C THR A 597 -12.58 -21.72 25.06
N ALA A 598 -13.90 -21.73 25.26
CA ALA A 598 -14.81 -22.71 24.66
C ALA A 598 -15.33 -22.28 23.26
N LEU A 599 -15.04 -21.05 22.84
CA LEU A 599 -15.38 -20.51 21.51
C LEU A 599 -14.17 -20.48 20.56
N THR A 600 -12.95 -20.52 21.11
CA THR A 600 -11.74 -20.88 20.37
C THR A 600 -11.74 -22.38 20.11
N PRO A 601 -11.63 -22.89 18.87
CA PRO A 601 -11.38 -24.30 18.65
C PRO A 601 -10.09 -24.59 19.39
N VAL A 602 -10.09 -25.69 20.13
CA VAL A 602 -8.84 -26.42 20.32
C VAL A 602 -8.35 -26.65 18.90
N ILE A 603 -7.28 -25.96 18.49
CA ILE A 603 -6.63 -26.28 17.23
C ILE A 603 -6.32 -27.77 17.39
N GLU A 604 -6.92 -28.63 16.57
CA GLU A 604 -6.44 -30.00 16.44
C GLU A 604 -5.07 -29.91 15.75
N ALA A 605 -4.09 -29.43 16.51
CA ALA A 605 -2.74 -29.30 16.02
C ALA A 605 -2.15 -30.69 15.94
N ARG A 606 -1.43 -30.95 14.86
CA ARG A 606 -0.79 -32.24 14.63
C ARG A 606 0.25 -32.47 15.73
N PRO A 607 0.25 -33.61 16.44
CA PRO A 607 1.34 -33.93 17.33
C PRO A 607 2.62 -34.05 16.50
N VAL A 608 3.68 -33.38 16.94
CA VAL A 608 4.94 -33.24 16.19
C VAL A 608 5.93 -34.32 16.61
N TYR A 609 6.46 -35.08 15.67
CA TYR A 609 7.49 -36.09 15.91
C TYR A 609 8.75 -35.68 15.16
N ILE A 610 9.83 -35.40 15.91
CA ILE A 610 11.06 -34.86 15.34
C ILE A 610 12.11 -35.96 15.26
N THR A 611 12.61 -36.20 14.06
CA THR A 611 13.79 -37.03 13.80
C THR A 611 14.96 -36.15 13.35
N SER A 612 16.19 -36.61 13.55
CA SER A 612 17.37 -35.92 13.02
C SER A 612 18.47 -36.90 12.66
N ASP A 613 19.29 -36.52 11.68
CA ASP A 613 20.60 -37.13 11.49
C ASP A 613 21.52 -36.82 12.69
N ASN A 614 22.60 -37.60 12.82
CA ASN A 614 23.75 -37.25 13.67
C ASN A 614 24.66 -36.30 12.88
N ILE A 615 24.32 -35.01 12.88
CA ILE A 615 24.92 -33.97 12.03
C ILE A 615 26.25 -33.48 12.61
N ILE A 616 26.28 -33.21 13.91
CA ILE A 616 27.46 -32.70 14.62
C ILE A 616 27.97 -33.76 15.59
N ASN A 617 27.11 -34.17 16.52
CA ASN A 617 27.30 -35.27 17.45
C ASN A 617 25.98 -35.48 18.21
N THR A 618 25.83 -36.66 18.81
CA THR A 618 24.59 -37.07 19.49
C THR A 618 24.12 -36.07 20.56
N VAL A 619 25.03 -35.46 21.32
CA VAL A 619 24.68 -34.51 22.39
C VAL A 619 24.17 -33.19 21.81
N THR A 620 24.92 -32.60 20.87
CA THR A 620 24.54 -31.33 20.24
C THR A 620 23.23 -31.45 19.48
N ASP A 621 23.03 -32.55 18.77
CA ASP A 621 21.82 -32.76 17.96
C ASP A 621 20.60 -33.09 18.84
N THR A 622 20.77 -33.86 19.93
CA THR A 622 19.71 -34.06 20.93
C THR A 622 19.29 -32.74 21.56
N ASN A 623 20.24 -31.89 21.94
CA ASN A 623 19.95 -30.58 22.52
C ASN A 623 19.18 -29.67 21.56
N ARG A 624 19.49 -29.72 20.27
CA ARG A 624 18.76 -28.96 19.25
C ARG A 624 17.32 -29.43 19.12
N ILE A 625 17.07 -30.74 19.06
CA ILE A 625 15.71 -31.29 19.06
C ILE A 625 14.94 -30.85 20.32
N ASN A 626 15.53 -31.03 21.50
CA ASN A 626 14.89 -30.66 22.76
C ASN A 626 14.61 -29.14 22.84
N THR A 627 15.47 -28.30 22.26
CA THR A 627 15.22 -26.85 22.19
C THR A 627 14.00 -26.54 21.31
N ILE A 628 13.85 -27.24 20.18
CA ILE A 628 12.68 -27.10 19.30
C ILE A 628 11.42 -27.56 20.04
N ILE A 629 11.46 -28.73 20.70
CA ILE A 629 10.33 -29.28 21.47
C ILE A 629 9.87 -28.30 22.53
N ASN A 630 10.78 -27.83 23.39
CA ASN A 630 10.43 -26.89 24.46
C ASN A 630 9.77 -25.61 23.92
N ALA A 631 10.22 -25.13 22.76
CA ALA A 631 9.62 -23.96 22.11
C ALA A 631 8.23 -24.24 21.54
N LEU A 632 8.02 -25.43 20.94
CA LEU A 632 6.70 -25.83 20.42
C LEU A 632 5.70 -26.10 21.55
N GLU A 633 6.14 -26.71 22.65
CA GLU A 633 5.34 -26.92 23.86
C GLU A 633 4.93 -25.58 24.50
N ALA A 634 5.84 -24.61 24.56
CA ALA A 634 5.52 -23.25 25.01
C ALA A 634 4.49 -22.54 24.10
N LEU A 635 4.37 -22.98 22.84
CA LEU A 635 3.37 -22.52 21.88
C LEU A 635 2.07 -23.37 21.91
N GLY A 636 1.96 -24.32 22.83
CA GLY A 636 0.76 -25.15 23.04
C GLY A 636 0.68 -26.41 22.16
N LEU A 637 1.78 -26.83 21.53
CA LEU A 637 1.83 -28.07 20.74
C LEU A 637 2.35 -29.25 21.56
N THR A 638 1.92 -30.47 21.20
CA THR A 638 2.58 -31.70 21.65
C THR A 638 3.72 -32.03 20.70
N ALA A 639 4.95 -32.17 21.21
CA ALA A 639 6.11 -32.52 20.40
C ALA A 639 6.94 -33.64 21.06
N VAL A 640 7.46 -34.56 20.27
CA VAL A 640 8.17 -35.76 20.71
C VAL A 640 9.54 -35.82 20.04
N ASN A 641 10.58 -36.05 20.83
CA ASN A 641 11.90 -36.40 20.33
C ASN A 641 11.86 -37.88 19.92
N TRP A 642 11.76 -38.15 18.62
CA TRP A 642 11.65 -39.53 18.13
C TRP A 642 12.99 -40.25 18.19
N GLY A 643 14.06 -39.59 17.75
CA GLY A 643 15.38 -40.19 17.74
C GLY A 643 16.34 -39.58 16.75
N LEU A 644 17.59 -40.02 16.90
CA LEU A 644 18.74 -39.57 16.12
C LEU A 644 19.35 -40.75 15.37
N GLY A 645 19.80 -40.50 14.15
CA GLY A 645 20.64 -41.41 13.39
C GLY A 645 19.95 -42.06 12.18
N PRO A 646 20.64 -43.00 11.52
CA PRO A 646 20.24 -43.52 10.21
C PRO A 646 18.84 -44.13 10.27
N ASN A 647 18.05 -43.89 9.23
CA ASN A 647 16.70 -44.41 9.04
C ASN A 647 15.67 -43.96 10.10
N SER A 648 15.96 -42.96 10.94
CA SER A 648 14.99 -42.42 11.90
C SER A 648 13.75 -41.85 11.19
N HIS A 649 13.96 -41.12 10.09
CA HIS A 649 12.91 -40.57 9.22
C HIS A 649 12.00 -41.66 8.61
N TYR A 650 12.52 -42.87 8.43
CA TYR A 650 11.75 -44.00 7.90
C TYR A 650 11.05 -44.78 9.02
N SER A 651 11.73 -45.01 10.15
CA SER A 651 11.20 -45.77 11.29
C SER A 651 10.00 -45.08 11.97
N VAL A 652 9.97 -43.75 12.02
CA VAL A 652 8.84 -42.99 12.57
C VAL A 652 7.56 -43.19 11.75
N LEU A 653 7.68 -43.33 10.43
CA LEU A 653 6.54 -43.53 9.54
C LEU A 653 5.97 -44.95 9.65
N GLN A 654 6.81 -45.94 9.94
CA GLN A 654 6.40 -47.33 10.12
C GLN A 654 5.75 -47.63 11.48
N ASN A 655 5.92 -46.75 12.46
CA ASN A 655 5.50 -47.07 13.82
C ASN A 655 4.01 -46.81 14.04
N SER A 656 3.27 -47.86 14.43
CA SER A 656 1.83 -47.80 14.68
C SER A 656 1.42 -46.96 15.90
N THR A 657 2.36 -46.59 16.78
CA THR A 657 2.08 -45.70 17.93
C THR A 657 2.07 -44.22 17.53
N VAL A 658 2.61 -43.87 16.37
CA VAL A 658 2.60 -42.49 15.86
C VAL A 658 1.21 -42.19 15.27
N PRO A 659 0.50 -41.16 15.76
CA PRO A 659 -0.84 -40.83 15.30
C PRO A 659 -0.93 -40.62 13.78
N ALA A 660 -2.06 -41.01 13.21
CA ALA A 660 -2.29 -40.88 11.78
C ALA A 660 -2.26 -39.42 11.30
N ASN A 661 -2.61 -38.45 12.16
CA ASN A 661 -2.59 -37.02 11.85
C ASN A 661 -1.25 -36.34 12.21
N ALA A 662 -0.24 -37.07 12.66
CA ALA A 662 1.03 -36.50 13.13
C ALA A 662 1.77 -35.69 12.05
N LEU A 663 2.51 -34.68 12.49
CA LEU A 663 3.53 -34.00 11.68
C LEU A 663 4.88 -34.64 11.98
N ILE A 664 5.53 -35.18 10.97
CA ILE A 664 6.87 -35.72 11.02
C ILE A 664 7.84 -34.65 10.55
N VAL A 665 8.78 -34.28 11.39
CA VAL A 665 9.82 -33.28 11.08
C VAL A 665 11.15 -34.00 11.00
N ASP A 666 11.75 -34.01 9.82
CA ASP A 666 13.03 -34.68 9.58
C ASP A 666 14.15 -33.65 9.38
N ILE A 667 15.12 -33.65 10.30
CA ILE A 667 16.23 -32.71 10.28
C ILE A 667 17.48 -33.37 9.70
N TYR A 668 17.85 -32.95 8.49
CA TYR A 668 18.92 -33.56 7.72
C TYR A 668 20.24 -32.80 7.80
N GLY A 669 21.33 -33.56 7.90
CA GLY A 669 22.72 -33.05 7.82
C GLY A 669 23.26 -32.96 6.41
N GLY A 670 22.60 -33.58 5.44
CA GLY A 670 22.95 -33.58 4.02
C GLY A 670 21.71 -33.76 3.16
N ALA A 671 21.64 -33.05 2.02
CA ALA A 671 20.57 -33.26 1.05
C ALA A 671 20.91 -34.48 0.18
N CYS A 672 20.21 -35.59 0.39
CA CYS A 672 20.41 -36.83 -0.36
C CYS A 672 19.46 -36.92 -1.55
N ALA A 673 19.99 -37.00 -2.77
CA ALA A 673 19.17 -37.12 -3.97
C ALA A 673 18.29 -38.38 -3.97
N GLY A 674 18.80 -39.48 -3.43
CA GLY A 674 18.06 -40.74 -3.30
C GLY A 674 16.91 -40.62 -2.31
N THR A 675 17.16 -40.07 -1.11
CA THR A 675 16.10 -39.83 -0.12
C THR A 675 14.98 -38.95 -0.67
N ILE A 676 15.32 -37.86 -1.38
CA ILE A 676 14.33 -36.99 -2.02
C ILE A 676 13.57 -37.77 -3.10
N TYR A 677 14.26 -38.58 -3.90
CA TYR A 677 13.65 -39.40 -4.94
C TYR A 677 12.66 -40.42 -4.39
N GLU A 678 13.03 -41.10 -3.29
CA GLU A 678 12.20 -42.06 -2.55
C GLU A 678 10.90 -41.43 -2.05
N MET A 679 10.95 -40.19 -1.54
CA MET A 679 9.75 -39.47 -1.07
C MET A 679 8.68 -39.35 -2.16
N GLY A 680 9.08 -39.27 -3.43
CA GLY A 680 8.14 -39.23 -4.55
C GLY A 680 7.55 -40.59 -4.96
N GLN A 681 8.08 -41.70 -4.44
CA GLN A 681 7.66 -43.04 -4.82
C GLN A 681 6.36 -43.46 -4.14
N ASN A 682 5.58 -44.31 -4.82
CA ASN A 682 4.26 -44.75 -4.33
C ASN A 682 4.33 -45.46 -2.98
N TYR A 683 5.36 -46.29 -2.74
CA TYR A 683 5.47 -47.01 -1.47
C TYR A 683 5.71 -46.04 -0.30
N TYR A 684 6.50 -45.00 -0.50
CA TYR A 684 6.76 -43.98 0.52
C TYR A 684 5.50 -43.18 0.82
N LYS A 685 4.74 -42.79 -0.21
CA LYS A 685 3.44 -42.12 -0.04
C LYS A 685 2.44 -42.98 0.74
N VAL A 686 2.38 -44.28 0.47
CA VAL A 686 1.57 -45.24 1.24
C VAL A 686 2.03 -45.30 2.69
N LEU A 687 3.34 -45.26 2.94
CA LEU A 687 3.91 -45.28 4.27
C LEU A 687 3.59 -44.00 5.07
N VAL A 688 3.65 -42.83 4.43
CA VAL A 688 3.25 -41.54 5.01
C VAL A 688 1.75 -41.57 5.37
N GLY A 689 0.91 -42.07 4.46
CA GLY A 689 -0.53 -42.16 4.68
C GLY A 689 -1.16 -40.79 4.97
N ALA A 690 -1.89 -40.67 6.09
CA ALA A 690 -2.53 -39.42 6.51
C ALA A 690 -1.60 -38.46 7.28
N LYS A 691 -0.35 -38.86 7.53
CA LYS A 691 0.63 -38.02 8.23
C LYS A 691 1.12 -36.91 7.31
N LYS A 692 1.67 -35.85 7.89
CA LYS A 692 2.40 -34.81 7.15
C LYS A 692 3.89 -35.00 7.38
N VAL A 693 4.72 -34.79 6.36
CA VAL A 693 6.19 -34.81 6.46
C VAL A 693 6.72 -33.44 6.09
N PHE A 694 7.63 -32.91 6.90
CA PHE A 694 8.28 -31.62 6.71
C PHE A 694 9.80 -31.76 6.86
N SER A 695 10.55 -31.36 5.85
CA SER A 695 12.01 -31.53 5.82
C SER A 695 12.75 -30.26 6.23
N VAL A 696 13.72 -30.39 7.15
CA VAL A 696 14.62 -29.32 7.56
C VAL A 696 16.03 -29.64 7.05
N TRP A 697 16.48 -28.92 6.02
CA TRP A 697 17.85 -28.99 5.53
C TRP A 697 18.72 -28.02 6.36
N LEU A 698 19.48 -28.53 7.33
CA LEU A 698 20.16 -27.67 8.29
C LEU A 698 21.38 -26.96 7.67
N ALA A 699 21.35 -25.64 7.60
CA ALA A 699 22.51 -24.85 7.19
C ALA A 699 23.55 -24.77 8.33
N PRO A 700 24.86 -24.78 8.04
CA PRO A 700 25.48 -24.86 6.71
C PRO A 700 25.82 -26.31 6.28
N TYR A 701 25.27 -27.33 6.94
CA TYR A 701 25.66 -28.73 6.74
C TYR A 701 25.03 -29.34 5.49
N ALA A 702 23.73 -29.13 5.30
CA ALA A 702 23.00 -29.57 4.12
C ALA A 702 23.26 -28.65 2.92
N THR A 703 23.17 -29.21 1.71
CA THR A 703 23.16 -28.40 0.48
C THR A 703 21.79 -27.72 0.35
N ASP A 704 21.78 -26.41 0.07
CA ASP A 704 20.53 -25.70 -0.24
C ASP A 704 19.98 -26.20 -1.58
N ILE A 705 18.85 -26.89 -1.52
CA ILE A 705 18.17 -27.44 -2.70
C ILE A 705 17.30 -26.41 -3.42
N THR A 706 17.11 -25.22 -2.85
CA THR A 706 16.20 -24.20 -3.36
C THR A 706 16.67 -23.64 -4.70
N ASN A 707 15.86 -23.79 -5.75
CA ASN A 707 16.20 -23.49 -7.15
C ASN A 707 17.48 -24.20 -7.64
N LEU A 708 17.85 -25.33 -7.02
CA LEU A 708 19.05 -26.06 -7.43
C LEU A 708 18.74 -26.82 -8.72
N ALA A 709 19.50 -26.60 -9.79
CA ALA A 709 19.21 -27.27 -11.07
C ALA A 709 19.41 -28.79 -11.01
N TRP A 710 20.41 -29.25 -10.25
CA TRP A 710 20.80 -30.66 -10.16
C TRP A 710 21.45 -30.98 -8.82
N LEU A 711 20.99 -32.05 -8.18
CA LEU A 711 21.59 -32.64 -6.98
C LEU A 711 22.19 -34.01 -7.34
N PRO A 712 23.51 -34.21 -7.24
CA PRO A 712 24.12 -35.49 -7.59
C PRO A 712 23.74 -36.60 -6.60
N ARG A 713 23.82 -37.86 -7.05
CA ARG A 713 23.71 -39.04 -6.18
C ARG A 713 24.67 -38.91 -4.98
N SER A 714 24.18 -39.16 -3.79
CA SER A 714 25.01 -39.16 -2.58
C SER A 714 26.01 -40.31 -2.60
N LYS A 715 27.12 -40.16 -1.89
CA LYS A 715 28.17 -41.20 -1.84
C LYS A 715 27.75 -42.43 -1.02
N ASP A 716 26.84 -42.22 -0.09
CA ASP A 716 26.26 -43.16 0.85
C ASP A 716 24.86 -43.64 0.42
N ASP A 717 24.43 -43.30 -0.79
CA ASP A 717 23.23 -43.87 -1.40
C ASP A 717 23.52 -45.31 -1.87
N ASP A 718 23.24 -46.27 -0.99
CA ASP A 718 23.36 -47.71 -1.19
C ASP A 718 22.02 -48.41 -1.49
N PHE A 719 20.94 -47.65 -1.64
CA PHE A 719 19.58 -48.14 -1.83
C PHE A 719 19.01 -47.88 -3.23
N ASP A 720 19.48 -46.87 -3.96
CA ASP A 720 19.09 -46.66 -5.36
C ASP A 720 19.93 -47.50 -6.34
N PRO A 721 19.38 -47.88 -7.52
CA PRO A 721 20.12 -48.66 -8.51
C PRO A 721 21.37 -47.89 -9.01
N PRO A 722 22.46 -48.57 -9.42
CA PRO A 722 23.69 -47.90 -9.91
C PRO A 722 23.48 -46.92 -11.07
N SER A 723 22.36 -47.06 -11.80
CA SER A 723 21.95 -46.13 -12.87
C SER A 723 21.41 -44.79 -12.37
N PHE A 724 21.03 -44.66 -11.10
CA PHE A 724 20.59 -43.40 -10.51
C PHE A 724 21.80 -42.50 -10.26
N THR A 725 21.85 -41.38 -10.97
CA THR A 725 23.00 -40.44 -10.94
C THR A 725 22.72 -39.16 -10.16
N GLY A 726 21.49 -38.94 -9.70
CA GLY A 726 21.05 -37.73 -9.03
C GLY A 726 19.66 -37.28 -9.48
N LEU A 727 19.25 -36.10 -9.00
CA LEU A 727 17.90 -35.56 -9.18
C LEU A 727 17.94 -34.12 -9.73
N ALA A 728 17.15 -33.86 -10.77
CA ALA A 728 16.96 -32.51 -11.32
C ALA A 728 15.90 -31.74 -10.53
N ASN A 729 16.15 -30.46 -10.26
CA ASN A 729 15.24 -29.56 -9.51
C ASN A 729 14.64 -30.22 -8.24
N PRO A 730 15.50 -30.68 -7.30
CA PRO A 730 15.07 -31.43 -6.10
C PRO A 730 14.02 -30.71 -5.24
N ASP A 731 14.08 -29.38 -5.14
CA ASP A 731 13.07 -28.58 -4.44
C ASP A 731 11.69 -28.72 -5.09
N GLN A 732 11.62 -28.54 -6.41
CA GLN A 732 10.37 -28.68 -7.16
C GLN A 732 9.87 -30.13 -7.13
N TYR A 733 10.78 -31.11 -7.10
CA TYR A 733 10.40 -32.51 -6.96
C TYR A 733 9.69 -32.77 -5.61
N LEU A 734 10.21 -32.27 -4.49
CA LEU A 734 9.57 -32.41 -3.17
C LEU A 734 8.19 -31.74 -3.15
N LEU A 735 8.12 -30.48 -3.59
CA LEU A 735 6.89 -29.70 -3.59
C LEU A 735 5.80 -30.34 -4.47
N ASN A 736 6.17 -30.82 -5.66
CA ASN A 736 5.24 -31.52 -6.56
C ASN A 736 4.75 -32.87 -5.99
N ASN A 737 5.45 -33.43 -5.01
CA ASN A 737 5.05 -34.64 -4.30
C ASN A 737 4.36 -34.36 -2.96
N GLY A 738 4.10 -33.09 -2.63
CA GLY A 738 3.35 -32.67 -1.43
C GLY A 738 4.20 -32.52 -0.16
N TYR A 739 5.52 -32.41 -0.31
CA TYR A 739 6.45 -32.30 0.82
C TYR A 739 7.03 -30.90 0.92
N GLU A 740 6.69 -30.20 1.99
CA GLU A 740 7.21 -28.88 2.32
C GLU A 740 8.59 -28.99 3.00
N TYR A 741 9.39 -27.93 2.86
CA TYR A 741 10.73 -27.91 3.46
C TYR A 741 11.20 -26.50 3.85
N ILE A 742 12.30 -26.46 4.62
CA ILE A 742 13.09 -25.25 4.88
C ILE A 742 14.59 -25.54 4.80
N TYR A 743 15.37 -24.60 4.24
CA TYR A 743 16.82 -24.54 4.41
C TYR A 743 17.16 -23.38 5.35
N SER A 744 17.66 -23.68 6.55
CA SER A 744 17.97 -22.67 7.55
C SER A 744 18.95 -23.19 8.61
N GLY A 745 19.78 -22.29 9.14
CA GLY A 745 20.53 -22.51 10.39
C GLY A 745 19.97 -21.69 11.56
N ASP A 746 18.97 -20.84 11.31
CA ASP A 746 18.25 -20.08 12.34
C ASP A 746 17.15 -20.95 12.94
N LEU A 747 17.35 -21.30 14.22
CA LEU A 747 16.43 -22.14 14.98
C LEU A 747 15.05 -21.49 15.15
N SER A 748 14.97 -20.16 15.22
CA SER A 748 13.70 -19.44 15.34
C SER A 748 12.87 -19.58 14.06
N ALA A 749 13.53 -19.49 12.90
CA ALA A 749 12.87 -19.71 11.61
C ALA A 749 12.38 -21.16 11.46
N ILE A 750 13.17 -22.13 11.92
CA ILE A 750 12.80 -23.55 11.93
C ILE A 750 11.57 -23.78 12.83
N ILE A 751 11.60 -23.30 14.08
CA ILE A 751 10.49 -23.44 15.03
C ILE A 751 9.21 -22.81 14.47
N ASN A 752 9.28 -21.57 13.95
CA ASN A 752 8.13 -20.88 13.40
C ASN A 752 7.51 -21.65 12.22
N ARG A 753 8.36 -22.23 11.36
CA ARG A 753 7.87 -23.01 10.23
C ARG A 753 7.23 -24.32 10.70
N ILE A 754 7.85 -25.06 11.62
CA ILE A 754 7.24 -26.28 12.20
C ILE A 754 5.89 -25.97 12.84
N TYR A 755 5.78 -24.85 13.57
CA TYR A 755 4.52 -24.43 14.18
C TYR A 755 3.42 -24.18 13.13
N GLN A 756 3.76 -23.52 12.01
CA GLN A 756 2.81 -23.31 10.91
C GLN A 756 2.34 -24.66 10.34
N GLU A 757 3.27 -25.56 10.01
CA GLU A 757 2.96 -26.87 9.44
C GLU A 757 2.09 -27.72 10.38
N ALA A 758 2.26 -27.58 11.70
CA ALA A 758 1.50 -28.31 12.71
C ALA A 758 0.10 -27.74 12.97
N THR A 759 -0.13 -26.46 12.63
CA THR A 759 -1.39 -25.72 12.90
C THR A 759 -2.20 -25.41 11.65
N GLU A 760 -1.72 -25.81 10.47
CA GLU A 760 -2.50 -25.77 9.24
C GLU A 760 -3.78 -26.61 9.38
N PRO A 761 -4.93 -26.14 8.85
CA PRO A 761 -6.18 -26.88 8.89
C PRO A 761 -6.01 -28.31 8.35
N ILE A 762 -6.53 -29.28 9.08
CA ILE A 762 -6.61 -30.68 8.60
C ILE A 762 -7.74 -30.71 7.57
N GLU A 763 -7.39 -30.87 6.29
CA GLU A 763 -8.36 -31.05 5.20
C GLU A 763 -9.11 -32.38 5.28
#